data_AF-A0A3Q0RXQ4-F1
#
_entry.id   AF-A0A3Q0RXQ4-F1
#
_cell.length_a   1.000
_cell.length_b   1.000
_cell.length_c   1.000
_cell.angle_alpha   90.00
_cell.angle_beta   90.00
_cell.angle_gamma   90.00
#
_symmetry.space_group_name_H-M   'P 1'
#
loop_
_entity.id
_entity.type
_entity.pdbx_description
1 polymer ?
#
loop_
_entity_poly.entity_id
_entity_poly.type
_entity_poly.pdbx_seq_one_letter_code
_entity_poly.pdbx_strand_id
1 'polypeptide(L)'
;PLKCLLFIFRLFVVLSVSFFCGCRSFVCPRICRCFSNTIRCNNITQGSAPVMDHRDKRLFLYHLSLQTISSHSFEGLKGVQRIEITQSVTLKTIEMLAFNNLLSLSEISIQNTRSLTHIDRRAFNNLPKLRYLSISNTGITAFPDVTSINSLESEFILDICDNLYLLEIPSNAFIRMTKEYVMMNLFNNGIRKIHEHAFNGTKIDKLVLKNNRNLRVIHRDAFTGATGPGVLDVSATALTKLPSRGLESVLVLLAQSAYALKSLPPLQGLWSLREAHLTYNSHCCALLNWNTHRDLPMNPAWNKSSTSCDEDTSQLMGMPYFSEGDLFVEDDSYGDVNFHYPELNLCQTSPTLVCTPEADAFNPCEDIAGFSFLRVAIWFINLLAITGNLTVLLVFFSSRNKLTVPRFLMCHLAFADLCIGVYLLMIATVDLRTRGSYSQHAIEWQTGPGCSAAGFLSVFGGELSVYTLSTITLERWHTITNAMQVERHLVLMQAAGIMSVGWLICLGMGILPLIGVSSYTKVSMCLPMDIDTPLAQAFIIIILLLNVGAFIVVCVCYVLIHLAVKNPDLPRRSADTRIAQRMAVLIFTDFLCMAPISFFAISAAFKFPLITVTNSKILLVLFFPINSCANPFLYAIFTKAFRKDAYKLMSTIGCCKNKTLKCPYNSAVTGSDRLMIV
;
A
#
# COMPACT_ATOMS: atom_id res chain seq x y z
N PRO A 1 -4.37 38.14 -42.50
CA PRO A 1 -5.57 37.44 -41.95
C PRO A 1 -6.25 36.46 -42.94
N LEU A 2 -6.62 36.89 -44.16
CA LEU A 2 -7.36 36.06 -45.12
C LEU A 2 -6.56 34.88 -45.72
N LYS A 3 -5.25 35.05 -45.94
CA LYS A 3 -4.36 33.99 -46.48
C LYS A 3 -4.10 32.85 -45.47
N CYS A 4 -4.15 33.14 -44.17
CA CYS A 4 -4.00 32.13 -43.12
C CYS A 4 -5.27 31.27 -43.00
N LEU A 5 -6.45 31.89 -43.14
CA LEU A 5 -7.73 31.17 -43.14
C LEU A 5 -7.87 30.22 -44.33
N LEU A 6 -7.41 30.62 -45.52
CA LEU A 6 -7.43 29.76 -46.71
C LEU A 6 -6.47 28.57 -46.61
N PHE A 7 -5.33 28.75 -45.93
CA PHE A 7 -4.36 27.67 -45.71
C PHE A 7 -4.90 26.65 -44.70
N ILE A 8 -5.52 27.12 -43.62
CA ILE A 8 -6.19 26.25 -42.64
C ILE A 8 -7.37 25.51 -43.28
N PHE A 9 -8.16 26.16 -44.13
CA PHE A 9 -9.29 25.51 -44.83
C PHE A 9 -8.80 24.46 -45.84
N ARG A 10 -7.72 24.73 -46.59
CA ARG A 10 -7.10 23.72 -47.47
C ARG A 10 -6.48 22.57 -46.68
N LEU A 11 -5.85 22.84 -45.53
CA LEU A 11 -5.33 21.79 -44.65
C LEU A 11 -6.46 20.93 -44.07
N PHE A 12 -7.58 21.55 -43.71
CA PHE A 12 -8.77 20.85 -43.19
C PHE A 12 -9.47 20.02 -44.29
N VAL A 13 -9.53 20.52 -45.52
CA VAL A 13 -10.05 19.76 -46.67
C VAL A 13 -9.12 18.59 -47.02
N VAL A 14 -7.80 18.79 -47.06
CA VAL A 14 -6.83 17.70 -47.32
C VAL A 14 -6.81 16.68 -46.18
N LEU A 15 -6.91 17.12 -44.92
CA LEU A 15 -7.06 16.22 -43.76
C LEU A 15 -8.39 15.47 -43.80
N SER A 16 -9.48 16.11 -44.22
CA SER A 16 -10.80 15.46 -44.35
C SER A 16 -10.83 14.46 -45.51
N VAL A 17 -10.20 14.75 -46.65
CA VAL A 17 -10.07 13.80 -47.78
C VAL A 17 -9.10 12.65 -47.43
N SER A 18 -8.09 12.90 -46.60
CA SER A 18 -7.21 11.85 -46.05
C SER A 18 -7.91 11.01 -44.96
N PHE A 19 -8.90 11.58 -44.26
CA PHE A 19 -9.74 10.85 -43.29
C PHE A 19 -10.83 10.01 -43.97
N PHE A 20 -11.29 10.41 -45.16
CA PHE A 20 -12.31 9.69 -45.92
C PHE A 20 -11.75 8.59 -46.84
N CYS A 21 -10.43 8.46 -47.01
CA CYS A 21 -9.79 7.38 -47.77
C CYS A 21 -9.24 6.27 -46.86
N GLY A 22 -10.02 5.90 -45.84
CA GLY A 22 -9.70 4.85 -44.88
C GLY A 22 -10.78 3.76 -44.76
N CYS A 23 -11.72 3.65 -45.69
CA CYS A 23 -12.55 2.45 -45.78
C CYS A 23 -11.70 1.32 -46.37
N ARG A 24 -10.94 0.61 -45.54
CA ARG A 24 -10.40 -0.70 -45.90
C ARG A 24 -11.58 -1.66 -46.06
N SER A 25 -12.13 -1.71 -47.27
CA SER A 25 -13.09 -2.74 -47.67
C SER A 25 -12.48 -4.12 -47.39
N PHE A 26 -13.27 -5.03 -46.83
CA PHE A 26 -12.87 -6.42 -46.69
C PHE A 26 -12.41 -6.97 -48.04
N VAL A 27 -11.21 -7.55 -48.08
CA VAL A 27 -10.65 -8.21 -49.25
C VAL A 27 -10.70 -9.71 -49.01
N CYS A 28 -11.47 -10.43 -49.83
CA CYS A 28 -11.58 -11.88 -49.71
C CYS A 28 -10.22 -12.55 -50.03
N PRO A 29 -9.72 -13.44 -49.16
CA PRO A 29 -8.48 -14.17 -49.42
C PRO A 29 -8.59 -15.10 -50.64
N ARG A 30 -7.50 -15.32 -51.37
CA ARG A 30 -7.48 -16.10 -52.63
C ARG A 30 -7.92 -17.56 -52.47
N ILE A 31 -7.60 -18.16 -51.32
CA ILE A 31 -7.96 -19.55 -50.98
C ILE A 31 -9.39 -19.68 -50.44
N CYS A 32 -10.17 -18.60 -50.43
CA CYS A 32 -11.51 -18.52 -49.87
C CYS A 32 -12.53 -18.11 -50.91
N ARG A 33 -13.79 -18.51 -50.69
CA ARG A 33 -14.96 -17.96 -51.38
C ARG A 33 -15.79 -17.19 -50.37
N CYS A 34 -15.94 -15.90 -50.60
CA CYS A 34 -16.71 -15.00 -49.74
C CYS A 34 -18.00 -14.57 -50.46
N PHE A 35 -19.13 -14.77 -49.79
CA PHE A 35 -20.43 -14.25 -50.17
C PHE A 35 -20.85 -13.15 -49.17
N SER A 36 -21.98 -12.49 -49.42
CA SER A 36 -22.50 -11.43 -48.55
C SER A 36 -22.65 -11.88 -47.07
N ASN A 37 -23.02 -13.15 -46.85
CA ASN A 37 -23.31 -13.69 -45.51
C ASN A 37 -22.43 -14.88 -45.10
N THR A 38 -21.58 -15.42 -45.97
CA THR A 38 -20.81 -16.64 -45.68
C THR A 38 -19.39 -16.54 -46.20
N ILE A 39 -18.46 -17.15 -45.46
CA ILE A 39 -17.07 -17.30 -45.88
C ILE A 39 -16.71 -18.78 -45.82
N ARG A 40 -16.17 -19.33 -46.91
CA ARG A 40 -15.73 -20.72 -46.97
C ARG A 40 -14.30 -20.80 -47.50
N CYS A 41 -13.41 -21.30 -46.65
CA CYS A 41 -12.00 -21.55 -46.93
C CYS A 41 -11.72 -22.99 -46.51
N ASN A 42 -11.93 -23.96 -47.40
CA ASN A 42 -11.76 -25.39 -47.09
C ASN A 42 -10.79 -26.05 -48.08
N ASN A 43 -10.59 -27.37 -47.96
CA ASN A 43 -9.68 -28.10 -48.87
C ASN A 43 -10.03 -27.90 -50.36
N ILE A 44 -11.32 -27.71 -50.67
CA ILE A 44 -11.81 -27.62 -52.05
C ILE A 44 -11.45 -26.25 -52.62
N THR A 45 -11.69 -25.19 -51.84
CA THR A 45 -11.33 -23.83 -52.28
C THR A 45 -9.82 -23.64 -52.34
N GLN A 46 -9.06 -24.25 -51.42
CA GLN A 46 -7.60 -24.27 -51.44
C GLN A 46 -7.06 -25.00 -52.67
N GLY A 47 -7.64 -26.15 -53.05
CA GLY A 47 -7.24 -26.91 -54.24
C GLY A 47 -7.57 -26.22 -55.57
N SER A 48 -8.56 -25.32 -55.57
CA SER A 48 -8.93 -24.52 -56.74
C SER A 48 -8.12 -23.23 -56.91
N ALA A 49 -7.30 -22.85 -55.93
CA ALA A 49 -6.51 -21.62 -55.98
C ALA A 49 -5.21 -21.82 -56.79
N PRO A 50 -4.77 -20.83 -57.58
CA PRO A 50 -3.47 -20.88 -58.26
C PRO A 50 -2.34 -20.91 -57.23
N VAL A 51 -1.26 -21.66 -57.53
CA VAL A 51 -0.05 -21.93 -56.72
C VAL A 51 0.05 -21.16 -55.39
N MET A 52 0.03 -21.90 -54.26
CA MET A 52 0.14 -21.32 -52.91
C MET A 52 1.41 -20.47 -52.73
N ASP A 53 1.23 -19.23 -52.27
CA ASP A 53 2.30 -18.32 -51.85
C ASP A 53 2.52 -18.44 -50.33
N HIS A 54 3.68 -18.00 -49.82
CA HIS A 54 3.96 -17.90 -48.38
C HIS A 54 2.91 -17.06 -47.63
N ARG A 55 2.27 -16.09 -48.32
CA ARG A 55 1.18 -15.26 -47.79
C ARG A 55 -0.10 -16.05 -47.50
N ASP A 56 -0.37 -17.13 -48.23
CA ASP A 56 -1.57 -17.95 -48.05
C ASP A 56 -1.48 -18.88 -46.81
N LYS A 57 -0.30 -18.96 -46.17
CA LYS A 57 -0.15 -19.64 -44.87
C LYS A 57 -0.81 -18.86 -43.72
N ARG A 58 -1.10 -17.57 -43.91
CA ARG A 58 -1.68 -16.68 -42.89
C ARG A 58 -2.99 -16.09 -43.42
N LEU A 59 -4.09 -16.53 -42.85
CA LEU A 59 -5.41 -16.05 -43.20
C LEU A 59 -5.79 -14.87 -42.30
N PHE A 60 -5.78 -13.67 -42.85
CA PHE A 60 -6.21 -12.48 -42.14
C PHE A 60 -7.62 -12.04 -42.59
N LEU A 61 -8.53 -11.96 -41.63
CA LEU A 61 -9.94 -11.62 -41.82
C LEU A 61 -10.23 -10.33 -41.06
N TYR A 62 -9.97 -9.20 -41.72
CA TYR A 62 -10.20 -7.84 -41.21
C TYR A 62 -11.57 -7.33 -41.64
N HIS A 63 -12.32 -6.68 -40.74
CA HIS A 63 -13.58 -6.00 -41.08
C HIS A 63 -14.62 -6.90 -41.76
N LEU A 64 -14.88 -8.09 -41.22
CA LEU A 64 -15.93 -8.95 -41.75
C LEU A 64 -17.30 -8.25 -41.67
N SER A 65 -18.04 -8.29 -42.78
CA SER A 65 -19.42 -7.77 -42.91
C SER A 65 -20.49 -8.82 -42.59
N LEU A 66 -20.08 -10.07 -42.36
CA LEU A 66 -20.96 -11.20 -42.06
C LEU A 66 -21.26 -11.32 -40.57
N GLN A 67 -22.48 -11.74 -40.23
CA GLN A 67 -22.91 -11.92 -38.85
C GLN A 67 -22.44 -13.24 -38.22
N THR A 68 -22.17 -14.26 -39.04
CA THR A 68 -21.91 -15.62 -38.55
C THR A 68 -20.82 -16.30 -39.36
N ILE A 69 -19.81 -16.86 -38.69
CA ILE A 69 -18.90 -17.83 -39.30
C ILE A 69 -19.58 -19.19 -39.26
N SER A 70 -20.00 -19.66 -40.44
CA SER A 70 -20.77 -20.91 -40.59
C SER A 70 -19.98 -22.16 -40.20
N SER A 71 -20.69 -23.25 -39.91
CA SER A 71 -20.06 -24.57 -39.74
C SER A 71 -19.19 -24.96 -40.95
N HIS A 72 -18.05 -25.61 -40.68
CA HIS A 72 -17.10 -26.06 -41.69
C HIS A 72 -16.52 -24.94 -42.58
N SER A 73 -16.53 -23.69 -42.10
CA SER A 73 -15.95 -22.56 -42.85
C SER A 73 -14.46 -22.72 -43.08
N PHE A 74 -13.72 -23.27 -42.11
CA PHE A 74 -12.28 -23.53 -42.17
C PHE A 74 -11.98 -25.02 -42.02
N GLU A 75 -12.48 -25.85 -42.94
CA GLU A 75 -12.34 -27.30 -42.84
C GLU A 75 -11.19 -27.87 -43.69
N GLY A 76 -10.34 -28.67 -43.06
CA GLY A 76 -9.36 -29.51 -43.76
C GLY A 76 -8.27 -28.77 -44.53
N LEU A 77 -8.02 -27.50 -44.21
CA LEU A 77 -6.92 -26.73 -44.79
C LEU A 77 -5.58 -27.33 -44.35
N LYS A 78 -4.74 -27.68 -45.32
CA LYS A 78 -3.44 -28.34 -45.07
C LYS A 78 -2.26 -27.37 -45.03
N GLY A 79 -2.41 -26.18 -45.61
CA GLY A 79 -1.33 -25.21 -45.78
C GLY A 79 -1.38 -24.01 -44.83
N VAL A 80 -2.52 -23.76 -44.19
CA VAL A 80 -2.73 -22.59 -43.33
C VAL A 80 -2.19 -22.86 -41.93
N GLN A 81 -1.35 -21.94 -41.46
CA GLN A 81 -0.70 -21.98 -40.15
C GLN A 81 -1.33 -20.99 -39.16
N ARG A 82 -1.79 -19.83 -39.63
CA ARG A 82 -2.38 -18.79 -38.77
C ARG A 82 -3.73 -18.35 -39.32
N ILE A 83 -4.74 -18.27 -38.48
CA ILE A 83 -6.02 -17.61 -38.78
C ILE A 83 -6.24 -16.48 -37.79
N GLU A 84 -6.44 -15.27 -38.30
CA GLU A 84 -6.65 -14.07 -37.50
C GLU A 84 -7.93 -13.36 -37.94
N ILE A 85 -8.88 -13.23 -37.01
CA ILE A 85 -10.15 -12.54 -37.18
C ILE A 85 -10.10 -11.28 -36.33
N THR A 86 -10.17 -10.11 -36.96
CA THR A 86 -10.03 -8.86 -36.21
C THR A 86 -10.87 -7.71 -36.76
N GLN A 87 -11.17 -6.75 -35.87
CA GLN A 87 -11.91 -5.51 -36.18
C GLN A 87 -13.25 -5.75 -36.90
N SER A 88 -13.92 -6.85 -36.57
CA SER A 88 -15.20 -7.23 -37.18
C SER A 88 -16.34 -6.78 -36.28
N VAL A 89 -17.06 -5.74 -36.72
CA VAL A 89 -18.13 -5.09 -35.96
C VAL A 89 -19.50 -5.77 -36.13
N THR A 90 -19.65 -6.62 -37.15
CA THR A 90 -20.95 -7.28 -37.45
C THR A 90 -21.00 -8.74 -36.99
N LEU A 91 -19.85 -9.38 -36.78
CA LEU A 91 -19.74 -10.78 -36.38
C LEU A 91 -20.32 -10.99 -34.98
N LYS A 92 -21.34 -11.84 -34.88
CA LYS A 92 -22.06 -12.16 -33.64
C LYS A 92 -21.83 -13.58 -33.14
N THR A 93 -21.69 -14.55 -34.07
CA THR A 93 -21.62 -15.97 -33.73
C THR A 93 -20.56 -16.73 -34.54
N ILE A 94 -19.93 -17.71 -33.90
CA ILE A 94 -19.10 -18.73 -34.55
C ILE A 94 -19.78 -20.08 -34.32
N GLU A 95 -20.20 -20.73 -35.40
CA GLU A 95 -20.95 -21.98 -35.32
C GLU A 95 -20.07 -23.20 -35.00
N MET A 96 -20.73 -24.30 -34.63
CA MET A 96 -20.07 -25.59 -34.39
C MET A 96 -19.20 -26.02 -35.57
N LEU A 97 -18.05 -26.65 -35.30
CA LEU A 97 -17.11 -27.16 -36.30
C LEU A 97 -16.63 -26.09 -37.31
N ALA A 98 -16.67 -24.80 -36.97
CA ALA A 98 -16.13 -23.74 -37.82
C ALA A 98 -14.64 -23.93 -38.14
N PHE A 99 -13.84 -24.34 -37.14
CA PHE A 99 -12.43 -24.70 -37.27
C PHE A 99 -12.25 -26.21 -37.07
N ASN A 100 -12.24 -26.96 -38.17
CA ASN A 100 -12.30 -28.43 -38.11
C ASN A 100 -11.14 -29.10 -38.88
N ASN A 101 -10.47 -30.05 -38.23
CA ASN A 101 -9.45 -30.91 -38.84
C ASN A 101 -8.31 -30.13 -39.53
N LEU A 102 -7.80 -29.09 -38.87
CA LEU A 102 -6.73 -28.24 -39.38
C LEU A 102 -5.37 -28.72 -38.87
N LEU A 103 -4.77 -29.67 -39.59
CA LEU A 103 -3.57 -30.40 -39.14
C LEU A 103 -2.27 -29.58 -39.12
N SER A 104 -2.25 -28.43 -39.82
CA SER A 104 -1.07 -27.56 -39.91
C SER A 104 -1.24 -26.22 -39.18
N LEU A 105 -2.41 -25.98 -38.59
CA LEU A 105 -2.73 -24.71 -37.95
C LEU A 105 -2.04 -24.61 -36.59
N SER A 106 -1.22 -23.56 -36.43
CA SER A 106 -0.48 -23.26 -35.22
C SER A 106 -1.10 -22.14 -34.40
N GLU A 107 -1.80 -21.19 -35.02
CA GLU A 107 -2.29 -19.99 -34.33
C GLU A 107 -3.72 -19.62 -34.75
N ILE A 108 -4.60 -19.40 -33.76
CA ILE A 108 -5.91 -18.78 -33.93
C ILE A 108 -5.96 -17.52 -33.08
N SER A 109 -6.36 -16.41 -33.69
CA SER A 109 -6.50 -15.14 -32.98
C SER A 109 -7.82 -14.47 -33.35
N ILE A 110 -8.65 -14.18 -32.35
CA ILE A 110 -9.93 -13.47 -32.49
C ILE A 110 -9.84 -12.22 -31.61
N GLN A 111 -9.68 -11.05 -32.23
CA GLN A 111 -9.39 -9.81 -31.52
C GLN A 111 -10.32 -8.67 -31.93
N ASN A 112 -10.67 -7.77 -31.01
CA ASN A 112 -11.42 -6.56 -31.33
C ASN A 112 -12.75 -6.84 -32.06
N THR A 113 -13.46 -7.90 -31.66
CA THR A 113 -14.77 -8.30 -32.21
C THR A 113 -15.84 -8.17 -31.13
N ARG A 114 -16.11 -6.93 -30.70
CA ARG A 114 -17.00 -6.65 -29.57
C ARG A 114 -18.44 -7.16 -29.75
N SER A 115 -18.88 -7.33 -30.99
CA SER A 115 -20.21 -7.84 -31.32
C SER A 115 -20.31 -9.37 -31.21
N LEU A 116 -19.18 -10.09 -31.11
CA LEU A 116 -19.15 -11.54 -30.98
C LEU A 116 -19.60 -11.92 -29.57
N THR A 117 -20.82 -12.46 -29.45
CA THR A 117 -21.42 -12.82 -28.16
C THR A 117 -21.41 -14.32 -27.89
N HIS A 118 -21.37 -15.15 -28.93
CA HIS A 118 -21.46 -16.60 -28.80
C HIS A 118 -20.43 -17.34 -29.67
N ILE A 119 -19.75 -18.31 -29.07
CA ILE A 119 -18.93 -19.30 -29.76
C ILE A 119 -19.55 -20.66 -29.41
N ASP A 120 -20.06 -21.37 -30.41
CA ASP A 120 -20.71 -22.66 -30.21
C ASP A 120 -19.75 -23.70 -29.62
N ARG A 121 -20.32 -24.68 -28.93
CA ARG A 121 -19.60 -25.85 -28.45
C ARG A 121 -18.95 -26.57 -29.64
N ARG A 122 -17.73 -27.09 -29.45
CA ARG A 122 -16.93 -27.72 -30.51
C ARG A 122 -16.68 -26.84 -31.75
N ALA A 123 -16.72 -25.51 -31.64
CA ALA A 123 -16.28 -24.63 -32.73
C ALA A 123 -14.81 -24.87 -33.11
N PHE A 124 -13.96 -25.19 -32.12
CA PHE A 124 -12.58 -25.61 -32.29
C PHE A 124 -12.46 -27.14 -32.16
N ASN A 125 -12.21 -27.83 -33.26
CA ASN A 125 -12.19 -29.29 -33.28
C ASN A 125 -10.96 -29.86 -34.01
N ASN A 126 -10.25 -30.76 -33.33
CA ASN A 126 -9.09 -31.50 -33.82
C ASN A 126 -8.03 -30.61 -34.49
N LEU A 127 -7.26 -29.91 -33.66
CA LEU A 127 -6.23 -28.95 -34.04
C LEU A 127 -4.88 -29.37 -33.42
N PRO A 128 -4.26 -30.46 -33.91
CA PRO A 128 -3.15 -31.14 -33.23
C PRO A 128 -1.87 -30.31 -33.13
N LYS A 129 -1.67 -29.32 -34.02
CA LYS A 129 -0.50 -28.43 -34.04
C LYS A 129 -0.77 -27.04 -33.45
N LEU A 130 -1.94 -26.82 -32.85
CA LEU A 130 -2.30 -25.51 -32.33
C LEU A 130 -1.42 -25.18 -31.11
N ARG A 131 -0.69 -24.08 -31.18
CA ARG A 131 0.18 -23.56 -30.11
C ARG A 131 -0.39 -22.32 -29.44
N TYR A 132 -1.12 -21.50 -30.17
CA TYR A 132 -1.63 -20.22 -29.69
C TYR A 132 -3.10 -20.04 -30.01
N LEU A 133 -3.92 -19.86 -28.97
CA LEU A 133 -5.33 -19.48 -29.11
C LEU A 133 -5.57 -18.18 -28.34
N SER A 134 -5.95 -17.13 -29.05
CA SER A 134 -6.26 -15.82 -28.47
C SER A 134 -7.69 -15.40 -28.75
N ILE A 135 -8.41 -14.99 -27.71
CA ILE A 135 -9.75 -14.40 -27.77
C ILE A 135 -9.75 -13.14 -26.91
N SER A 136 -9.62 -11.98 -27.55
CA SER A 136 -9.46 -10.70 -26.86
C SER A 136 -10.44 -9.62 -27.31
N ASN A 137 -10.92 -8.82 -26.35
CA ASN A 137 -11.81 -7.68 -26.58
C ASN A 137 -13.05 -8.08 -27.41
N THR A 138 -13.72 -9.15 -26.94
CA THR A 138 -14.95 -9.68 -27.53
C THR A 138 -16.13 -9.52 -26.57
N GLY A 139 -17.35 -9.72 -27.08
CA GLY A 139 -18.59 -9.64 -26.31
C GLY A 139 -19.03 -10.97 -25.70
N ILE A 140 -18.16 -11.98 -25.64
CA ILE A 140 -18.55 -13.33 -25.20
C ILE A 140 -19.03 -13.33 -23.75
N THR A 141 -20.15 -14.03 -23.51
CA THR A 141 -20.75 -14.13 -22.18
C THR A 141 -20.47 -15.48 -21.51
N ALA A 142 -20.16 -16.51 -22.31
CA ALA A 142 -19.87 -17.86 -21.86
C ALA A 142 -18.43 -18.26 -22.20
N PHE A 143 -17.84 -19.11 -21.37
CA PHE A 143 -16.48 -19.62 -21.60
C PHE A 143 -16.46 -20.50 -22.87
N PRO A 144 -15.52 -20.28 -23.81
CA PRO A 144 -15.46 -21.04 -25.06
C PRO A 144 -15.08 -22.50 -24.81
N ASP A 145 -15.71 -23.42 -25.54
CA ASP A 145 -15.40 -24.85 -25.45
C ASP A 145 -14.09 -25.17 -26.17
N VAL A 146 -13.03 -25.40 -25.39
CA VAL A 146 -11.69 -25.76 -25.86
C VAL A 146 -11.40 -27.26 -25.72
N THR A 147 -12.37 -28.05 -25.24
CA THR A 147 -12.16 -29.46 -24.89
C THR A 147 -11.92 -30.39 -26.08
N SER A 148 -12.29 -29.92 -27.28
CA SER A 148 -12.18 -30.68 -28.54
C SER A 148 -10.95 -30.29 -29.37
N ILE A 149 -10.06 -29.44 -28.86
CA ILE A 149 -8.84 -29.01 -29.56
C ILE A 149 -7.85 -30.18 -29.72
N ASN A 150 -7.55 -30.89 -28.63
CA ASN A 150 -6.61 -32.02 -28.58
C ASN A 150 -5.24 -31.72 -29.23
N SER A 151 -4.60 -30.61 -28.80
CA SER A 151 -3.27 -30.24 -29.26
C SER A 151 -2.19 -31.19 -28.70
N LEU A 152 -1.15 -31.42 -29.50
CA LEU A 152 0.02 -32.24 -29.18
C LEU A 152 1.31 -31.41 -29.00
N GLU A 153 1.20 -30.09 -29.04
CA GLU A 153 2.34 -29.18 -28.94
C GLU A 153 2.77 -28.98 -27.49
N SER A 154 4.09 -28.92 -27.25
CA SER A 154 4.71 -28.87 -25.92
C SER A 154 4.50 -27.55 -25.17
N GLU A 155 4.25 -26.46 -25.89
CA GLU A 155 4.04 -25.12 -25.35
C GLU A 155 2.73 -24.55 -25.91
N PHE A 156 1.63 -24.80 -25.19
CA PHE A 156 0.33 -24.23 -25.54
C PHE A 156 0.10 -22.93 -24.77
N ILE A 157 -0.27 -21.86 -25.48
CA ILE A 157 -0.60 -20.56 -24.90
C ILE A 157 -2.08 -20.27 -25.17
N LEU A 158 -2.82 -20.06 -24.09
CA LEU A 158 -4.22 -19.67 -24.13
C LEU A 158 -4.38 -18.25 -23.59
N ASP A 159 -4.73 -17.33 -24.47
CA ASP A 159 -4.98 -15.93 -24.13
C ASP A 159 -6.48 -15.63 -24.24
N ILE A 160 -7.14 -15.42 -23.10
CA ILE A 160 -8.52 -14.92 -23.05
C ILE A 160 -8.48 -13.65 -22.22
N CYS A 161 -8.51 -12.50 -22.89
CA CYS A 161 -8.25 -11.21 -22.24
C CYS A 161 -9.29 -10.15 -22.65
N ASP A 162 -9.53 -9.16 -21.79
CA ASP A 162 -10.40 -8.01 -22.11
C ASP A 162 -11.87 -8.40 -22.45
N ASN A 163 -12.34 -9.58 -22.02
CA ASN A 163 -13.72 -10.02 -22.21
C ASN A 163 -14.54 -9.70 -20.95
N LEU A 164 -15.05 -8.47 -20.89
CA LEU A 164 -15.71 -7.93 -19.69
C LEU A 164 -17.02 -8.63 -19.30
N TYR A 165 -17.68 -9.31 -20.25
CA TYR A 165 -18.92 -10.05 -20.02
C TYR A 165 -18.71 -11.52 -19.68
N LEU A 166 -17.47 -12.02 -19.72
CA LEU A 166 -17.14 -13.39 -19.33
C LEU A 166 -17.09 -13.47 -17.80
N LEU A 167 -18.13 -14.03 -17.19
CA LEU A 167 -18.33 -13.95 -15.75
C LEU A 167 -17.75 -15.11 -14.95
N GLU A 168 -17.60 -16.30 -15.53
CA GLU A 168 -17.26 -17.51 -14.77
C GLU A 168 -16.41 -18.48 -15.59
N ILE A 169 -15.57 -19.24 -14.89
CA ILE A 169 -14.87 -20.40 -15.46
C ILE A 169 -15.57 -21.67 -14.95
N PRO A 170 -16.19 -22.46 -15.84
CA PRO A 170 -16.93 -23.66 -15.46
C PRO A 170 -16.01 -24.83 -15.11
N SER A 171 -16.58 -25.87 -14.48
CA SER A 171 -15.88 -27.14 -14.21
C SER A 171 -15.40 -27.82 -15.49
N ASN A 172 -14.20 -28.40 -15.46
CA ASN A 172 -13.58 -29.11 -16.59
C ASN A 172 -13.45 -28.27 -17.88
N ALA A 173 -13.37 -26.94 -17.78
CA ALA A 173 -13.34 -26.04 -18.94
C ALA A 173 -12.18 -26.33 -19.91
N PHE A 174 -11.06 -26.85 -19.39
CA PHE A 174 -9.82 -27.05 -20.14
C PHE A 174 -9.49 -28.54 -20.37
N ILE A 175 -10.38 -29.45 -19.99
CA ILE A 175 -10.10 -30.90 -20.08
C ILE A 175 -9.84 -31.29 -21.54
N ARG A 176 -8.83 -32.14 -21.79
CA ARG A 176 -8.47 -32.64 -23.14
C ARG A 176 -8.04 -31.55 -24.14
N MET A 177 -7.84 -30.31 -23.72
CA MET A 177 -7.34 -29.25 -24.60
C MET A 177 -5.92 -29.58 -25.12
N THR A 178 -5.02 -29.97 -24.22
CA THR A 178 -3.66 -30.45 -24.49
C THR A 178 -3.24 -31.45 -23.42
N LYS A 179 -2.30 -32.35 -23.72
CA LYS A 179 -1.65 -33.25 -22.75
C LYS A 179 -0.36 -32.67 -22.16
N GLU A 180 0.12 -31.57 -22.75
CA GLU A 180 1.34 -30.88 -22.39
C GLU A 180 1.07 -29.67 -21.49
N TYR A 181 2.13 -28.98 -21.08
CA TYR A 181 2.03 -27.80 -20.22
C TYR A 181 1.40 -26.61 -20.97
N VAL A 182 0.53 -25.88 -20.26
CA VAL A 182 -0.14 -24.69 -20.81
C VAL A 182 0.15 -23.44 -19.98
N MET A 183 0.38 -22.34 -20.69
CA MET A 183 0.34 -20.99 -20.16
C MET A 183 -1.05 -20.38 -20.41
N MET A 184 -1.77 -20.07 -19.33
CA MET A 184 -3.12 -19.51 -19.38
C MET A 184 -3.11 -18.05 -18.94
N ASN A 185 -3.34 -17.14 -19.88
CA ASN A 185 -3.52 -15.73 -19.61
C ASN A 185 -5.01 -15.38 -19.65
N LEU A 186 -5.61 -15.25 -18.47
CA LEU A 186 -7.03 -15.00 -18.26
C LEU A 186 -7.26 -13.63 -17.58
N PHE A 187 -6.51 -12.61 -18.00
CA PHE A 187 -6.47 -11.30 -17.33
C PHE A 187 -7.47 -10.28 -17.90
N ASN A 188 -7.84 -9.29 -17.09
CA ASN A 188 -8.75 -8.20 -17.46
C ASN A 188 -10.13 -8.66 -18.01
N ASN A 189 -10.67 -9.77 -17.50
CA ASN A 189 -12.01 -10.22 -17.84
C ASN A 189 -13.03 -9.83 -16.74
N GLY A 190 -14.30 -10.17 -16.98
CA GLY A 190 -15.40 -9.99 -16.03
C GLY A 190 -15.50 -11.07 -14.95
N ILE A 191 -14.50 -11.94 -14.80
CA ILE A 191 -14.62 -13.19 -14.03
C ILE A 191 -14.90 -12.89 -12.55
N ARG A 192 -15.92 -13.54 -12.00
CA ARG A 192 -16.40 -13.41 -10.62
C ARG A 192 -16.13 -14.65 -9.79
N LYS A 193 -16.25 -15.83 -10.39
CA LYS A 193 -16.14 -17.14 -9.74
C LYS A 193 -15.42 -18.15 -10.63
N ILE A 194 -14.54 -18.95 -10.03
CA ILE A 194 -13.97 -20.16 -10.64
C ILE A 194 -14.56 -21.36 -9.92
N HIS A 195 -15.17 -22.28 -10.68
CA HIS A 195 -15.87 -23.46 -10.17
C HIS A 195 -14.91 -24.57 -9.71
N GLU A 196 -15.45 -25.56 -9.00
CA GLU A 196 -14.75 -26.79 -8.65
C GLU A 196 -14.23 -27.52 -9.89
N HIS A 197 -13.06 -28.15 -9.78
CA HIS A 197 -12.45 -28.92 -10.87
C HIS A 197 -12.33 -28.14 -12.20
N ALA A 198 -12.29 -26.81 -12.15
CA ALA A 198 -12.19 -25.97 -13.35
C ALA A 198 -10.97 -26.35 -14.22
N PHE A 199 -9.85 -26.66 -13.58
CA PHE A 199 -8.58 -27.01 -14.23
C PHE A 199 -8.28 -28.52 -14.24
N ASN A 200 -9.28 -29.36 -13.98
CA ASN A 200 -9.09 -30.81 -13.89
C ASN A 200 -8.52 -31.41 -15.20
N GLY A 201 -7.53 -32.29 -15.07
CA GLY A 201 -6.89 -32.98 -16.19
C GLY A 201 -5.96 -32.09 -17.02
N THR A 202 -5.49 -30.97 -16.46
CA THR A 202 -4.57 -30.04 -17.16
C THR A 202 -3.24 -29.88 -16.43
N LYS A 203 -2.17 -29.71 -17.20
CA LYS A 203 -0.84 -29.37 -16.70
C LYS A 203 -0.60 -27.87 -16.92
N ILE A 204 -0.56 -27.09 -15.85
CA ILE A 204 -0.48 -25.64 -15.91
C ILE A 204 0.94 -25.24 -15.55
N ASP A 205 1.62 -24.53 -16.45
CA ASP A 205 2.91 -23.91 -16.14
C ASP A 205 2.67 -22.55 -15.46
N LYS A 206 1.88 -21.70 -16.12
CA LYS A 206 1.57 -20.34 -15.64
C LYS A 206 0.09 -20.02 -15.77
N LEU A 207 -0.50 -19.48 -14.71
CA LEU A 207 -1.88 -19.03 -14.66
C LEU A 207 -1.95 -17.55 -14.23
N VAL A 208 -2.42 -16.70 -15.14
CA VAL A 208 -2.58 -15.26 -14.89
C VAL A 208 -4.05 -14.90 -14.83
N LEU A 209 -4.54 -14.58 -13.64
CA LEU A 209 -5.89 -14.09 -13.33
C LEU A 209 -5.90 -12.59 -13.00
N LYS A 210 -4.83 -11.87 -13.34
CA LYS A 210 -4.63 -10.46 -13.01
C LYS A 210 -5.78 -9.56 -13.49
N ASN A 211 -6.09 -8.52 -12.70
CA ASN A 211 -7.05 -7.47 -13.02
C ASN A 211 -8.49 -7.97 -13.30
N ASN A 212 -8.85 -9.19 -12.86
CA ASN A 212 -10.25 -9.61 -12.72
C ASN A 212 -10.82 -8.99 -11.44
N ARG A 213 -11.18 -7.71 -11.49
CA ARG A 213 -11.55 -6.90 -10.31
C ARG A 213 -12.72 -7.45 -9.50
N ASN A 214 -13.58 -8.24 -10.14
CA ASN A 214 -14.76 -8.83 -9.51
C ASN A 214 -14.57 -10.29 -9.07
N LEU A 215 -13.38 -10.88 -9.28
CA LEU A 215 -13.08 -12.25 -8.89
C LEU A 215 -12.99 -12.34 -7.37
N ARG A 216 -14.00 -12.95 -6.74
CA ARG A 216 -14.11 -13.04 -5.27
C ARG A 216 -13.74 -14.41 -4.73
N VAL A 217 -14.02 -15.46 -5.48
CA VAL A 217 -13.89 -16.84 -5.03
C VAL A 217 -13.26 -17.71 -6.11
N ILE A 218 -12.15 -18.35 -5.76
CA ILE A 218 -11.66 -19.57 -6.42
C ILE A 218 -12.12 -20.73 -5.54
N HIS A 219 -12.87 -21.68 -6.10
CA HIS A 219 -13.34 -22.82 -5.32
C HIS A 219 -12.15 -23.60 -4.72
N ARG A 220 -12.33 -24.19 -3.53
CA ARG A 220 -11.25 -24.90 -2.81
C ARG A 220 -10.65 -26.05 -3.62
N ASP A 221 -11.49 -26.69 -4.44
CA ASP A 221 -11.14 -27.82 -5.31
C ASP A 221 -10.95 -27.41 -6.79
N ALA A 222 -10.74 -26.13 -7.08
CA ALA A 222 -10.58 -25.66 -8.47
C ALA A 222 -9.38 -26.30 -9.18
N PHE A 223 -8.30 -26.56 -8.44
CA PHE A 223 -7.05 -27.16 -8.91
C PHE A 223 -6.98 -28.68 -8.69
N THR A 224 -8.03 -29.31 -8.17
CA THR A 224 -8.04 -30.77 -7.96
C THR A 224 -7.99 -31.48 -9.31
N GLY A 225 -7.02 -32.40 -9.48
CA GLY A 225 -6.76 -33.11 -10.73
C GLY A 225 -5.95 -32.30 -11.76
N ALA A 226 -5.50 -31.09 -11.42
CA ALA A 226 -4.52 -30.34 -12.20
C ALA A 226 -3.09 -30.64 -11.71
N THR A 227 -2.11 -30.49 -12.59
CA THR A 227 -0.68 -30.46 -12.24
C THR A 227 -0.19 -29.01 -12.38
N GLY A 228 0.51 -28.46 -11.38
CA GLY A 228 0.79 -27.02 -11.32
C GLY A 228 -0.32 -26.24 -10.60
N PRO A 229 -0.40 -24.90 -10.76
CA PRO A 229 0.46 -24.05 -11.57
C PRO A 229 1.86 -23.82 -10.96
N GLY A 230 2.87 -23.61 -11.79
CA GLY A 230 4.20 -23.16 -11.36
C GLY A 230 4.21 -21.66 -11.01
N VAL A 231 3.54 -20.83 -11.81
CA VAL A 231 3.36 -19.39 -11.57
C VAL A 231 1.88 -19.06 -11.45
N LEU A 232 1.48 -18.40 -10.35
CA LEU A 232 0.11 -17.96 -10.12
C LEU A 232 0.07 -16.44 -9.91
N ASP A 233 -0.60 -15.71 -10.81
CA ASP A 233 -0.85 -14.27 -10.67
C ASP A 233 -2.32 -13.97 -10.43
N VAL A 234 -2.65 -13.50 -9.23
CA VAL A 234 -3.97 -13.07 -8.78
C VAL A 234 -3.99 -11.57 -8.43
N SER A 235 -3.05 -10.81 -8.96
CA SER A 235 -2.91 -9.38 -8.68
C SER A 235 -4.12 -8.57 -9.13
N ALA A 236 -4.48 -7.52 -8.40
CA ALA A 236 -5.64 -6.66 -8.67
C ALA A 236 -6.97 -7.42 -8.80
N THR A 237 -7.17 -8.43 -7.94
CA THR A 237 -8.45 -9.17 -7.80
C THR A 237 -9.11 -8.87 -6.46
N ALA A 238 -10.40 -9.20 -6.33
CA ALA A 238 -11.16 -9.06 -5.08
C ALA A 238 -11.19 -10.38 -4.28
N LEU A 239 -10.18 -11.24 -4.45
CA LEU A 239 -10.13 -12.55 -3.79
C LEU A 239 -9.99 -12.39 -2.29
N THR A 240 -10.85 -13.06 -1.53
CA THR A 240 -10.76 -13.04 -0.07
C THR A 240 -9.78 -14.06 0.48
N LYS A 241 -9.65 -15.20 -0.20
CA LYS A 241 -8.82 -16.34 0.18
C LYS A 241 -8.33 -17.07 -1.06
N LEU A 242 -7.11 -17.61 -0.99
CA LEU A 242 -6.62 -18.60 -1.95
C LEU A 242 -7.16 -20.01 -1.60
N PRO A 243 -7.24 -20.92 -2.57
CA PRO A 243 -7.66 -22.30 -2.33
C PRO A 243 -6.69 -23.01 -1.38
N SER A 244 -7.22 -23.90 -0.55
CA SER A 244 -6.46 -24.60 0.50
C SER A 244 -5.65 -25.81 0.00
N ARG A 245 -5.88 -26.25 -1.24
CA ARG A 245 -5.27 -27.43 -1.86
C ARG A 245 -4.96 -27.15 -3.33
N GLY A 246 -4.01 -27.89 -3.90
CA GLY A 246 -3.63 -27.78 -5.31
C GLY A 246 -2.72 -26.59 -5.64
N LEU A 247 -2.10 -25.95 -4.63
CA LEU A 247 -1.08 -24.91 -4.81
C LEU A 247 0.34 -25.39 -4.47
N GLU A 248 0.51 -26.71 -4.29
CA GLU A 248 1.74 -27.34 -3.82
C GLU A 248 2.92 -27.12 -4.78
N SER A 249 2.64 -27.03 -6.08
CA SER A 249 3.63 -26.82 -7.14
C SER A 249 3.93 -25.35 -7.43
N VAL A 250 3.30 -24.40 -6.74
CA VAL A 250 3.50 -22.97 -7.00
C VAL A 250 4.90 -22.55 -6.56
N LEU A 251 5.72 -22.12 -7.52
CA LEU A 251 7.06 -21.57 -7.34
C LEU A 251 7.00 -20.05 -7.14
N VAL A 252 6.14 -19.36 -7.91
CA VAL A 252 6.00 -17.91 -7.90
C VAL A 252 4.54 -17.50 -7.67
N LEU A 253 4.28 -16.72 -6.62
CA LEU A 253 2.97 -16.19 -6.28
C LEU A 253 2.93 -14.66 -6.40
N LEU A 254 2.11 -14.15 -7.32
CA LEU A 254 1.88 -12.71 -7.49
C LEU A 254 0.46 -12.36 -7.01
N ALA A 255 0.36 -11.56 -5.96
CA ALA A 255 -0.89 -11.08 -5.36
C ALA A 255 -0.76 -9.60 -4.97
N GLN A 256 -0.28 -8.77 -5.90
CA GLN A 256 -0.14 -7.32 -5.70
C GLN A 256 -1.49 -6.61 -5.84
N SER A 257 -1.75 -5.57 -5.05
CA SER A 257 -3.02 -4.82 -5.05
C SER A 257 -4.27 -5.70 -4.84
N ALA A 258 -4.14 -6.81 -4.11
CA ALA A 258 -5.22 -7.74 -3.75
C ALA A 258 -5.68 -7.49 -2.30
N TYR A 259 -6.21 -6.30 -2.03
CA TYR A 259 -6.56 -5.84 -0.65
C TYR A 259 -7.67 -6.66 0.04
N ALA A 260 -8.46 -7.44 -0.71
CA ALA A 260 -9.44 -8.35 -0.12
C ALA A 260 -8.78 -9.61 0.47
N LEU A 261 -7.57 -9.95 0.03
CA LEU A 261 -6.84 -11.15 0.43
C LEU A 261 -6.18 -10.91 1.78
N LYS A 262 -6.94 -11.07 2.87
CA LYS A 262 -6.44 -10.82 4.23
C LYS A 262 -5.70 -12.01 4.83
N SER A 263 -5.99 -13.23 4.39
CA SER A 263 -5.41 -14.46 4.94
C SER A 263 -4.78 -15.33 3.85
N LEU A 264 -3.58 -15.84 4.12
CA LEU A 264 -2.94 -16.87 3.32
C LEU A 264 -3.57 -18.26 3.60
N PRO A 265 -3.48 -19.20 2.64
CA PRO A 265 -3.84 -20.59 2.87
C PRO A 265 -2.84 -21.25 3.84
N PRO A 266 -3.12 -22.48 4.34
CA PRO A 266 -2.16 -23.23 5.13
C PRO A 266 -0.81 -23.33 4.42
N LEU A 267 0.27 -22.91 5.08
CA LEU A 267 1.59 -22.76 4.44
C LEU A 267 2.16 -24.12 3.97
N GLN A 268 1.72 -25.23 4.56
CA GLN A 268 2.04 -26.57 4.06
C GLN A 268 1.64 -26.79 2.60
N GLY A 269 0.57 -26.12 2.15
CA GLY A 269 0.09 -26.18 0.77
C GLY A 269 0.92 -25.36 -0.22
N LEU A 270 1.94 -24.61 0.22
CA LEU A 270 2.82 -23.76 -0.58
C LEU A 270 4.29 -24.22 -0.49
N TRP A 271 4.52 -25.53 -0.39
CA TRP A 271 5.84 -26.06 -0.03
C TRP A 271 6.97 -25.73 -1.02
N SER A 272 6.62 -25.62 -2.31
CA SER A 272 7.56 -25.32 -3.40
C SER A 272 7.83 -23.83 -3.60
N LEU A 273 7.17 -22.93 -2.84
CA LEU A 273 7.24 -21.49 -3.08
C LEU A 273 8.67 -20.96 -2.93
N ARG A 274 9.11 -20.17 -3.91
CA ARG A 274 10.44 -19.53 -3.98
C ARG A 274 10.36 -18.01 -4.08
N GLU A 275 9.30 -17.49 -4.70
CA GLU A 275 9.12 -16.06 -4.88
C GLU A 275 7.66 -15.66 -4.61
N ALA A 276 7.46 -14.59 -3.84
CA ALA A 276 6.15 -14.07 -3.50
C ALA A 276 6.11 -12.54 -3.57
N HIS A 277 5.21 -12.00 -4.38
CA HIS A 277 4.95 -10.57 -4.46
C HIS A 277 3.53 -10.28 -4.00
N LEU A 278 3.39 -9.88 -2.75
CA LEU A 278 2.12 -9.78 -2.04
C LEU A 278 1.71 -8.32 -1.82
N THR A 279 0.52 -8.13 -1.26
CA THR A 279 0.01 -6.79 -0.92
C THR A 279 0.37 -6.38 0.52
N TYR A 280 0.49 -7.34 1.43
CA TYR A 280 0.69 -7.09 2.86
C TYR A 280 2.04 -7.64 3.32
N ASN A 281 2.85 -6.80 3.97
CA ASN A 281 4.18 -7.16 4.47
C ASN A 281 4.09 -8.26 5.55
N SER A 282 2.99 -8.29 6.32
CA SER A 282 2.72 -9.32 7.33
C SER A 282 2.59 -10.73 6.76
N HIS A 283 2.14 -10.87 5.51
CA HIS A 283 2.15 -12.15 4.81
C HIS A 283 3.58 -12.62 4.54
N CYS A 284 4.48 -11.71 4.15
CA CYS A 284 5.90 -12.01 4.00
C CYS A 284 6.55 -12.40 5.33
N CYS A 285 6.20 -11.73 6.43
CA CYS A 285 6.67 -12.13 7.76
C CYS A 285 6.29 -13.59 8.11
N ALA A 286 5.05 -13.98 7.82
CA ALA A 286 4.57 -15.35 8.07
C ALA A 286 5.31 -16.38 7.19
N LEU A 287 5.50 -16.05 5.91
CA LEU A 287 6.18 -16.92 4.94
C LEU A 287 7.68 -17.09 5.24
N LEU A 288 8.39 -16.00 5.52
CA LEU A 288 9.81 -16.02 5.86
C LEU A 288 10.07 -16.79 7.16
N ASN A 289 9.24 -16.57 8.20
CA ASN A 289 9.34 -17.32 9.45
C ASN A 289 9.03 -18.81 9.24
N TRP A 290 8.08 -19.15 8.38
CA TRP A 290 7.83 -20.56 8.06
C TRP A 290 8.98 -21.20 7.27
N ASN A 291 9.61 -20.46 6.36
CA ASN A 291 10.76 -20.94 5.59
C ASN A 291 11.96 -21.28 6.50
N THR A 292 12.26 -20.45 7.50
CA THR A 292 13.34 -20.75 8.46
C THR A 292 13.07 -22.03 9.27
N HIS A 293 11.81 -22.32 9.60
CA HIS A 293 11.41 -23.56 10.27
C HIS A 293 11.43 -24.77 9.33
N ARG A 294 11.16 -24.58 8.03
CA ARG A 294 11.29 -25.62 7.00
C ARG A 294 12.74 -26.07 6.84
N ASP A 295 13.67 -25.12 6.93
CA ASP A 295 15.10 -25.36 6.67
C ASP A 295 15.86 -25.83 7.95
N LEU A 296 15.19 -25.91 9.11
CA LEU A 296 15.73 -26.56 10.33
C LEU A 296 15.64 -28.10 10.20
N PRO A 297 16.75 -28.84 10.22
CA PRO A 297 16.72 -30.28 9.97
C PRO A 297 16.08 -31.04 11.14
N MET A 298 14.90 -31.60 10.92
CA MET A 298 14.43 -32.78 11.65
C MET A 298 15.24 -34.00 11.19
N ASN A 299 16.50 -34.13 11.63
CA ASN A 299 17.25 -35.39 11.76
C ASN A 299 18.68 -35.14 12.29
N PRO A 300 19.02 -35.52 13.53
CA PRO A 300 20.38 -35.40 14.07
C PRO A 300 21.34 -36.53 13.61
N ALA A 301 21.03 -37.26 12.53
CA ALA A 301 21.72 -38.52 12.19
C ALA A 301 22.70 -38.45 11.01
N TRP A 302 22.87 -37.31 10.34
CA TRP A 302 23.76 -37.20 9.16
C TRP A 302 24.79 -36.07 9.22
N ASN A 303 25.11 -35.54 10.41
CA ASN A 303 26.25 -34.62 10.61
C ASN A 303 27.54 -35.37 10.98
N LYS A 304 27.97 -36.28 10.11
CA LYS A 304 29.35 -36.76 10.06
C LYS A 304 29.85 -36.80 8.61
N SER A 305 29.63 -35.72 7.86
CA SER A 305 30.46 -35.36 6.71
C SER A 305 30.13 -33.92 6.25
N SER A 306 30.58 -32.94 7.02
CA SER A 306 30.79 -31.57 6.55
C SER A 306 31.70 -30.88 7.57
N THR A 307 33.00 -31.09 7.40
CA THR A 307 34.03 -30.32 8.09
C THR A 307 33.85 -28.84 7.74
N SER A 308 34.10 -27.98 8.71
CA SER A 308 33.78 -26.56 8.72
C SER A 308 34.34 -25.78 7.52
N CYS A 309 33.54 -24.83 7.05
CA CYS A 309 34.08 -23.63 6.39
C CYS A 309 34.16 -22.57 7.48
N ASP A 310 35.24 -22.59 8.26
CA ASP A 310 35.63 -21.44 9.07
C ASP A 310 36.40 -20.46 8.16
N GLU A 311 36.00 -19.19 8.22
CA GLU A 311 36.78 -18.07 7.72
C GLU A 311 38.00 -17.87 8.64
N ASP A 312 39.19 -17.75 8.07
CA ASP A 312 40.24 -16.92 8.68
C ASP A 312 41.19 -16.39 7.60
N THR A 313 41.08 -15.09 7.33
CA THR A 313 42.16 -14.32 6.72
C THR A 313 43.18 -13.94 7.78
N SER A 314 44.40 -14.49 7.70
CA SER A 314 45.67 -13.73 7.65
C SER A 314 46.88 -14.59 8.04
N GLN A 315 48.01 -14.23 7.44
CA GLN A 315 49.40 -14.56 7.83
C GLN A 315 50.11 -15.71 7.09
N LEU A 316 50.80 -15.28 6.03
CA LEU A 316 52.19 -15.59 5.68
C LEU A 316 52.95 -16.58 6.60
N MET A 317 53.57 -17.59 5.96
CA MET A 317 54.97 -18.03 6.11
C MET A 317 55.12 -19.56 6.24
N GLY A 318 55.95 -20.17 5.37
CA GLY A 318 56.67 -21.40 5.67
C GLY A 318 56.34 -22.66 4.85
N MET A 319 56.99 -22.82 3.69
CA MET A 319 57.46 -24.13 3.16
C MET A 319 58.46 -24.78 4.16
N PRO A 320 59.03 -26.00 3.96
CA PRO A 320 58.82 -27.07 2.94
C PRO A 320 58.78 -28.52 3.54
N TYR A 321 58.58 -29.57 2.73
CA TYR A 321 59.53 -30.70 2.50
C TYR A 321 58.88 -31.95 1.84
N PHE A 322 59.38 -32.31 0.64
CA PHE A 322 59.81 -33.65 0.13
C PHE A 322 58.90 -34.89 0.27
N SER A 323 58.81 -35.86 -0.66
CA SER A 323 59.38 -36.12 -2.00
C SER A 323 58.74 -37.40 -2.59
N GLU A 324 59.19 -37.77 -3.81
CA GLU A 324 58.99 -39.01 -4.60
C GLU A 324 57.71 -39.06 -5.45
N GLY A 325 57.74 -39.34 -6.76
CA GLY A 325 58.80 -39.77 -7.67
C GLY A 325 58.13 -40.41 -8.90
N ASP A 326 58.76 -40.24 -10.08
CA ASP A 326 58.46 -40.87 -11.38
C ASP A 326 57.14 -40.45 -12.07
N LEU A 327 57.02 -40.21 -13.39
CA LEU A 327 57.81 -40.60 -14.57
C LEU A 327 57.41 -39.72 -15.79
N PHE A 328 58.33 -39.53 -16.74
CA PHE A 328 58.21 -38.83 -18.03
C PHE A 328 57.14 -39.41 -18.97
N VAL A 329 56.53 -38.59 -19.84
CA VAL A 329 56.58 -38.66 -21.33
C VAL A 329 55.95 -37.38 -21.92
N GLU A 330 56.70 -36.72 -22.80
CA GLU A 330 56.27 -35.64 -23.72
C GLU A 330 55.41 -36.21 -24.87
N ASP A 331 54.35 -35.52 -25.27
CA ASP A 331 54.01 -35.42 -26.69
C ASP A 331 53.33 -34.07 -27.01
N ASP A 332 53.68 -33.55 -28.16
CA ASP A 332 53.50 -32.18 -28.63
C ASP A 332 52.22 -32.00 -29.47
N SER A 333 51.66 -30.79 -29.40
CA SER A 333 50.96 -30.07 -30.48
C SER A 333 49.59 -30.57 -31.00
N TYR A 334 48.50 -29.90 -30.59
CA TYR A 334 47.67 -29.06 -31.49
C TYR A 334 46.61 -28.24 -30.71
N GLY A 335 46.31 -27.04 -31.20
CA GLY A 335 45.63 -25.95 -30.50
C GLY A 335 44.26 -26.25 -29.87
N ASP A 336 44.10 -25.82 -28.62
CA ASP A 336 42.87 -25.95 -27.85
C ASP A 336 41.90 -24.79 -28.12
N VAL A 337 40.67 -25.16 -28.48
CA VAL A 337 39.55 -24.26 -28.75
C VAL A 337 38.93 -23.90 -27.41
N ASN A 338 39.03 -22.64 -27.02
CA ASN A 338 38.52 -22.12 -25.77
C ASN A 338 36.98 -22.23 -25.72
N PHE A 339 36.44 -23.33 -25.17
CA PHE A 339 35.01 -23.46 -24.86
C PHE A 339 34.71 -22.76 -23.53
N HIS A 340 34.20 -21.54 -23.64
CA HIS A 340 33.63 -20.80 -22.52
C HIS A 340 32.31 -21.47 -22.09
N TYR A 341 32.36 -22.32 -21.07
CA TYR A 341 31.18 -22.75 -20.32
C TYR A 341 31.03 -21.87 -19.07
N PRO A 342 29.94 -21.11 -18.91
CA PRO A 342 29.63 -20.49 -17.63
C PRO A 342 29.31 -21.58 -16.60
N GLU A 343 30.00 -21.48 -15.48
CA GLU A 343 30.14 -22.46 -14.42
C GLU A 343 28.82 -23.01 -13.87
N LEU A 344 28.82 -24.34 -13.73
CA LEU A 344 27.92 -25.13 -12.93
C LEU A 344 28.30 -24.97 -11.44
N ASN A 345 27.97 -23.83 -10.83
CA ASN A 345 28.11 -23.66 -9.37
C ASN A 345 26.91 -24.29 -8.66
N LEU A 346 26.92 -25.62 -8.57
CA LEU A 346 25.99 -26.40 -7.75
C LEU A 346 26.52 -26.56 -6.32
N CYS A 347 26.71 -25.45 -5.61
CA CYS A 347 26.62 -25.47 -4.16
C CYS A 347 25.14 -25.26 -3.81
N GLN A 348 24.48 -26.32 -3.36
CA GLN A 348 23.07 -26.31 -2.97
C GLN A 348 22.87 -25.53 -1.66
N THR A 349 23.02 -24.21 -1.71
CA THR A 349 22.24 -23.34 -0.82
C THR A 349 20.82 -23.34 -1.38
N SER A 350 19.85 -23.85 -0.63
CA SER A 350 18.44 -23.66 -0.98
C SER A 350 18.21 -22.18 -1.22
N PRO A 351 17.69 -21.75 -2.39
CA PRO A 351 17.46 -20.34 -2.62
C PRO A 351 16.45 -19.87 -1.58
N THR A 352 16.86 -18.85 -0.82
CA THR A 352 16.05 -18.21 0.19
C THR A 352 14.76 -17.70 -0.45
N LEU A 353 13.62 -17.92 0.21
CA LEU A 353 12.33 -17.43 -0.26
C LEU A 353 12.39 -15.90 -0.41
N VAL A 354 12.21 -15.40 -1.63
CA VAL A 354 12.11 -13.96 -1.89
C VAL A 354 10.67 -13.53 -1.66
N CYS A 355 10.44 -12.57 -0.76
CA CYS A 355 9.10 -12.05 -0.50
C CYS A 355 9.09 -10.52 -0.48
N THR A 356 8.15 -9.92 -1.20
CA THR A 356 7.94 -8.48 -1.24
C THR A 356 6.47 -8.15 -0.98
N PRO A 357 6.13 -6.99 -0.38
CA PRO A 357 7.04 -5.97 0.17
C PRO A 357 7.77 -6.44 1.44
N GLU A 358 9.04 -6.07 1.55
CA GLU A 358 9.84 -6.35 2.75
C GLU A 358 9.30 -5.60 3.98
N ALA A 359 9.54 -6.14 5.16
CA ALA A 359 9.18 -5.46 6.41
C ALA A 359 10.01 -4.19 6.57
N ASP A 360 9.36 -3.09 6.95
CA ASP A 360 9.98 -1.76 7.02
C ASP A 360 9.90 -1.16 8.45
N ALA A 361 10.53 0.02 8.58
CA ALA A 361 10.06 1.15 9.39
C ALA A 361 8.96 0.88 10.40
N PHE A 362 7.84 0.86 9.73
CA PHE A 362 6.54 1.26 10.20
C PHE A 362 5.65 0.02 10.28
N ASN A 363 6.09 -1.10 9.68
CA ASN A 363 5.46 -2.41 9.61
C ASN A 363 6.47 -3.53 9.95
N PRO A 364 6.91 -3.63 11.21
CA PRO A 364 7.77 -4.72 11.65
C PRO A 364 7.01 -6.06 11.66
N CYS A 365 7.75 -7.16 11.47
CA CYS A 365 7.24 -8.51 11.72
C CYS A 365 7.05 -8.82 13.22
N GLU A 366 7.76 -8.07 14.07
CA GLU A 366 7.69 -8.12 15.53
C GLU A 366 6.49 -7.31 16.06
N ASP A 367 6.34 -7.28 17.39
CA ASP A 367 5.32 -6.48 18.07
C ASP A 367 5.50 -4.96 17.83
N ILE A 368 4.40 -4.19 17.98
CA ILE A 368 4.31 -2.76 17.66
C ILE A 368 5.39 -1.94 18.40
N ALA A 369 5.56 -2.16 19.70
CA ALA A 369 6.57 -1.47 20.49
C ALA A 369 7.99 -2.04 20.29
N GLY A 370 8.13 -3.29 19.84
CA GLY A 370 9.40 -4.01 19.66
C GLY A 370 10.14 -4.34 20.96
N PHE A 371 10.51 -3.34 21.75
CA PHE A 371 11.37 -3.50 22.94
C PHE A 371 10.59 -3.53 24.26
N SER A 372 11.00 -4.39 25.19
CA SER A 372 10.40 -4.50 26.53
C SER A 372 10.42 -3.18 27.32
N PHE A 373 11.50 -2.39 27.22
CA PHE A 373 11.58 -1.10 27.92
C PHE A 373 10.62 -0.06 27.34
N LEU A 374 10.42 -0.04 26.01
CA LEU A 374 9.47 0.86 25.36
C LEU A 374 8.04 0.57 25.81
N ARG A 375 7.68 -0.69 26.01
CA ARG A 375 6.36 -1.06 26.55
C ARG A 375 6.13 -0.48 27.94
N VAL A 376 7.10 -0.61 28.83
CA VAL A 376 7.02 -0.03 30.18
C VAL A 376 6.90 1.49 30.09
N ALA A 377 7.69 2.12 29.22
CA ALA A 377 7.64 3.56 29.00
C ALA A 377 6.28 4.03 28.45
N ILE A 378 5.68 3.35 27.48
CA ILE A 378 4.37 3.70 26.91
C ILE A 378 3.31 3.72 28.00
N TRP A 379 3.23 2.66 28.82
CA TRP A 379 2.23 2.58 29.88
C TRP A 379 2.43 3.68 30.93
N PHE A 380 3.68 3.97 31.29
CA PHE A 380 4.01 5.03 32.24
C PHE A 380 3.63 6.42 31.69
N ILE A 381 4.09 6.76 30.48
CA ILE A 381 3.81 8.06 29.84
C ILE A 381 2.30 8.24 29.64
N ASN A 382 1.61 7.20 29.18
CA ASN A 382 0.16 7.23 28.97
C ASN A 382 -0.61 7.50 30.27
N LEU A 383 -0.25 6.81 31.36
CA LEU A 383 -0.88 7.03 32.67
C LEU A 383 -0.72 8.47 33.16
N LEU A 384 0.49 9.03 33.01
CA LEU A 384 0.77 10.42 33.38
C LEU A 384 0.02 11.42 32.49
N ALA A 385 -0.02 11.20 31.17
CA ALA A 385 -0.71 12.06 30.22
C ALA A 385 -2.22 12.10 30.50
N ILE A 386 -2.88 10.94 30.66
CA ILE A 386 -4.32 10.88 30.94
C ILE A 386 -4.62 11.49 32.32
N THR A 387 -3.92 11.05 33.36
CA THR A 387 -4.20 11.49 34.74
C THR A 387 -3.93 12.98 34.91
N GLY A 388 -2.82 13.48 34.36
CA GLY A 388 -2.43 14.88 34.42
C GLY A 388 -3.44 15.79 33.72
N ASN A 389 -3.74 15.51 32.45
CA ASN A 389 -4.67 16.33 31.66
C ASN A 389 -6.12 16.23 32.18
N LEU A 390 -6.56 15.06 32.63
CA LEU A 390 -7.87 14.92 33.28
C LEU A 390 -7.95 15.74 34.57
N THR A 391 -6.90 15.72 35.39
CA THR A 391 -6.84 16.55 36.61
C THR A 391 -6.90 18.04 36.27
N VAL A 392 -6.18 18.48 35.24
CA VAL A 392 -6.21 19.88 34.78
C VAL A 392 -7.65 20.28 34.40
N LEU A 393 -8.33 19.47 33.59
CA LEU A 393 -9.72 19.71 33.21
C LEU A 393 -10.65 19.73 34.42
N LEU A 394 -10.53 18.76 35.33
CA LEU A 394 -11.35 18.68 36.55
C LEU A 394 -11.17 19.90 37.46
N VAL A 395 -9.93 20.36 37.65
CA VAL A 395 -9.63 21.58 38.43
C VAL A 395 -10.27 22.80 37.80
N PHE A 396 -10.21 22.93 36.47
CA PHE A 396 -10.81 24.06 35.78
C PHE A 396 -12.34 24.04 35.84
N PHE A 397 -12.98 22.90 35.57
CA PHE A 397 -14.45 22.79 35.64
C PHE A 397 -15.01 22.91 37.07
N SER A 398 -14.23 22.50 38.08
CA SER A 398 -14.64 22.63 39.48
C SER A 398 -14.38 24.02 40.07
N SER A 399 -13.52 24.83 39.44
CA SER A 399 -13.17 26.17 39.92
C SER A 399 -14.30 27.15 39.64
N ARG A 400 -14.79 27.82 40.69
CA ARG A 400 -15.81 28.90 40.59
C ARG A 400 -15.22 30.24 40.09
N ASN A 401 -13.96 30.24 39.65
CA ASN A 401 -13.26 31.46 39.23
C ASN A 401 -13.69 31.89 37.82
N LYS A 402 -13.64 33.20 37.52
CA LYS A 402 -13.92 33.71 36.16
C LYS A 402 -12.97 33.09 35.11
N LEU A 403 -13.52 32.71 33.96
CA LEU A 403 -12.79 32.22 32.79
C LEU A 403 -12.03 33.37 32.13
N THR A 404 -10.71 33.37 32.28
CA THR A 404 -9.80 34.29 31.56
C THR A 404 -9.31 33.62 30.27
N VAL A 405 -8.90 34.42 29.28
CA VAL A 405 -8.41 33.89 27.98
C VAL A 405 -7.30 32.84 28.14
N PRO A 406 -6.26 33.03 28.97
CA PRO A 406 -5.25 31.98 29.17
C PRO A 406 -5.81 30.70 29.78
N ARG A 407 -6.81 30.79 30.67
CA ARG A 407 -7.46 29.60 31.26
C ARG A 407 -8.29 28.84 30.23
N PHE A 408 -8.97 29.57 29.36
CA PHE A 408 -9.71 29.01 28.23
C PHE A 408 -8.78 28.25 27.28
N LEU A 409 -7.65 28.86 26.88
CA LEU A 409 -6.68 28.21 26.00
C LEU A 409 -6.01 26.98 26.65
N MET A 410 -5.66 27.05 27.94
CA MET A 410 -5.12 25.89 28.67
C MET A 410 -6.10 24.71 28.75
N CYS A 411 -7.42 24.99 28.82
CA CYS A 411 -8.43 23.93 28.81
C CYS A 411 -8.47 23.19 27.47
N HIS A 412 -8.36 23.92 26.35
CA HIS A 412 -8.28 23.31 25.02
C HIS A 412 -7.00 22.51 24.81
N LEU A 413 -5.87 22.99 25.33
CA LEU A 413 -4.61 22.27 25.26
C LEU A 413 -4.66 20.95 26.06
N ALA A 414 -5.21 20.98 27.28
CA ALA A 414 -5.41 19.77 28.08
C ALA A 414 -6.36 18.76 27.42
N PHE A 415 -7.37 19.24 26.68
CA PHE A 415 -8.25 18.37 25.88
C PHE A 415 -7.50 17.73 24.70
N ALA A 416 -6.69 18.50 23.96
CA ALA A 416 -5.89 17.99 22.84
C ALA A 416 -4.88 16.92 23.30
N ASP A 417 -4.19 17.17 24.41
CA ASP A 417 -3.24 16.23 25.01
C ASP A 417 -3.93 14.98 25.58
N LEU A 418 -5.18 15.09 26.04
CA LEU A 418 -5.99 13.93 26.44
C LEU A 418 -6.32 13.05 25.22
N CYS A 419 -6.61 13.63 24.05
CA CYS A 419 -6.81 12.86 22.82
C CYS A 419 -5.56 12.04 22.45
N ILE A 420 -4.36 12.63 22.56
CA ILE A 420 -3.09 11.92 22.37
C ILE A 420 -2.91 10.80 23.40
N GLY A 421 -3.26 11.04 24.68
CA GLY A 421 -3.26 10.00 25.72
C GLY A 421 -4.17 8.82 25.37
N VAL A 422 -5.41 9.08 24.94
CA VAL A 422 -6.35 8.02 24.52
C VAL A 422 -5.82 7.25 23.31
N TYR A 423 -5.23 7.93 22.33
CA TYR A 423 -4.56 7.30 21.19
C TYR A 423 -3.47 6.32 21.66
N LEU A 424 -2.58 6.73 22.56
CA LEU A 424 -1.51 5.87 23.08
C LEU A 424 -2.03 4.70 23.90
N LEU A 425 -3.12 4.89 24.65
CA LEU A 425 -3.80 3.81 25.35
C LEU A 425 -4.32 2.74 24.37
N MET A 426 -4.89 3.15 23.23
CA MET A 426 -5.34 2.22 22.19
C MET A 426 -4.16 1.39 21.65
N ILE A 427 -3.04 2.05 21.30
CA ILE A 427 -1.83 1.37 20.81
C ILE A 427 -1.26 0.40 21.86
N ALA A 428 -1.14 0.84 23.12
CA ALA A 428 -0.64 0.02 24.21
C ALA A 428 -1.51 -1.22 24.48
N THR A 429 -2.82 -1.08 24.35
CA THR A 429 -3.78 -2.17 24.53
C THR A 429 -3.65 -3.21 23.42
N VAL A 430 -3.49 -2.77 22.17
CA VAL A 430 -3.29 -3.68 21.03
C VAL A 430 -1.95 -4.40 21.14
N ASP A 431 -0.86 -3.69 21.44
CA ASP A 431 0.46 -4.30 21.65
C ASP A 431 0.44 -5.39 22.73
N LEU A 432 -0.29 -5.15 23.84
CA LEU A 432 -0.47 -6.15 24.89
C LEU A 432 -1.30 -7.36 24.40
N ARG A 433 -2.38 -7.13 23.64
CA ARG A 433 -3.29 -8.19 23.17
C ARG A 433 -2.65 -9.10 22.13
N THR A 434 -1.87 -8.53 21.21
CA THR A 434 -1.28 -9.26 20.07
C THR A 434 0.16 -9.70 20.35
N ARG A 435 0.58 -9.73 21.61
CA ARG A 435 1.96 -9.99 22.01
C ARG A 435 2.48 -11.30 21.42
N GLY A 436 3.64 -11.24 20.76
CA GLY A 436 4.32 -12.38 20.15
C GLY A 436 3.64 -12.92 18.88
N SER A 437 2.51 -12.34 18.46
CA SER A 437 1.73 -12.77 17.30
C SER A 437 1.11 -11.60 16.53
N TYR A 438 1.74 -10.41 16.59
CA TYR A 438 1.25 -9.22 15.90
C TYR A 438 1.12 -9.44 14.39
N SER A 439 2.10 -10.09 13.74
CA SER A 439 2.07 -10.35 12.30
C SER A 439 0.81 -11.09 11.82
N GLN A 440 0.21 -11.95 12.65
CA GLN A 440 -1.03 -12.66 12.32
C GLN A 440 -2.27 -11.77 12.39
N HIS A 441 -2.27 -10.79 13.31
CA HIS A 441 -3.40 -9.88 13.57
C HIS A 441 -3.23 -8.50 12.93
N ALA A 442 -2.06 -8.19 12.37
CA ALA A 442 -1.69 -6.88 11.87
C ALA A 442 -2.68 -6.37 10.81
N ILE A 443 -3.10 -7.23 9.88
CA ILE A 443 -4.03 -6.86 8.80
C ILE A 443 -5.39 -6.50 9.36
N GLU A 444 -5.88 -7.24 10.36
CA GLU A 444 -7.17 -6.96 11.01
C GLU A 444 -7.14 -5.65 11.80
N TRP A 445 -6.04 -5.38 12.49
CA TRP A 445 -5.83 -4.11 13.19
C TRP A 445 -5.77 -2.94 12.22
N GLN A 446 -4.85 -2.99 11.24
CA GLN A 446 -4.59 -1.90 10.30
C GLN A 446 -5.79 -1.58 9.41
N THR A 447 -6.53 -2.61 8.94
CA THR A 447 -7.74 -2.41 8.11
C THR A 447 -9.03 -2.26 8.94
N GLY A 448 -8.93 -2.37 10.26
CA GLY A 448 -10.05 -2.26 11.18
C GLY A 448 -10.40 -0.81 11.54
N PRO A 449 -11.62 -0.56 12.06
CA PRO A 449 -12.05 0.78 12.46
C PRO A 449 -11.25 1.35 13.64
N GLY A 450 -10.64 0.47 14.45
CA GLY A 450 -9.80 0.88 15.59
C GLY A 450 -8.57 1.68 15.15
N CYS A 451 -7.91 1.26 14.06
CA CYS A 451 -6.74 1.99 13.54
C CYS A 451 -7.15 3.34 12.93
N SER A 452 -8.27 3.40 12.21
CA SER A 452 -8.82 4.66 11.70
C SER A 452 -9.16 5.65 12.81
N ALA A 453 -9.77 5.18 13.91
CA ALA A 453 -10.05 6.03 15.07
C ALA A 453 -8.78 6.50 15.79
N ALA A 454 -7.80 5.62 15.96
CA ALA A 454 -6.50 5.96 16.55
C ALA A 454 -5.76 7.02 15.71
N GLY A 455 -5.73 6.86 14.38
CA GLY A 455 -5.11 7.81 13.46
C GLY A 455 -5.81 9.17 13.43
N PHE A 456 -7.14 9.18 13.51
CA PHE A 456 -7.90 10.43 13.66
C PHE A 456 -7.51 11.15 14.96
N LEU A 457 -7.50 10.44 16.09
CA LEU A 457 -7.16 11.02 17.40
C LEU A 457 -5.72 11.55 17.46
N SER A 458 -4.77 10.87 16.81
CA SER A 458 -3.37 11.31 16.78
C SER A 458 -3.17 12.59 15.98
N VAL A 459 -3.74 12.68 14.78
CA VAL A 459 -3.64 13.89 13.94
C VAL A 459 -4.45 15.03 14.54
N PHE A 460 -5.71 14.80 14.89
CA PHE A 460 -6.57 15.83 15.46
C PHE A 460 -6.02 16.37 16.79
N GLY A 461 -5.59 15.49 17.70
CA GLY A 461 -5.02 15.89 18.99
C GLY A 461 -3.68 16.59 18.85
N GLY A 462 -2.80 16.09 17.98
CA GLY A 462 -1.46 16.64 17.77
C GLY A 462 -1.53 18.06 17.17
N GLU A 463 -2.28 18.21 16.08
CA GLU A 463 -2.43 19.50 15.39
C GLU A 463 -3.16 20.53 16.26
N LEU A 464 -4.19 20.12 17.00
CA LEU A 464 -4.88 21.00 17.93
C LEU A 464 -3.96 21.45 19.07
N SER A 465 -3.07 20.58 19.55
CA SER A 465 -2.08 20.90 20.59
C SER A 465 -1.10 21.97 20.08
N VAL A 466 -0.50 21.77 18.90
CA VAL A 466 0.43 22.73 18.27
C VAL A 466 -0.25 24.07 17.97
N TYR A 467 -1.47 24.05 17.44
CA TYR A 467 -2.25 25.26 17.17
C TYR A 467 -2.58 26.04 18.46
N THR A 468 -3.01 25.33 19.49
CA THR A 468 -3.36 25.94 20.79
C THR A 468 -2.12 26.53 21.46
N LEU A 469 -0.99 25.82 21.42
CA LEU A 469 0.28 26.31 21.93
C LEU A 469 0.71 27.60 21.22
N SER A 470 0.66 27.60 19.89
CA SER A 470 0.96 28.79 19.07
C SER A 470 0.07 29.97 19.46
N THR A 471 -1.23 29.73 19.65
CA THR A 471 -2.20 30.75 20.07
C THR A 471 -1.91 31.28 21.48
N ILE A 472 -1.51 30.41 22.42
CA ILE A 472 -1.07 30.83 23.76
C ILE A 472 0.13 31.76 23.66
N THR A 473 1.11 31.46 22.79
CA THR A 473 2.29 32.33 22.64
C THR A 473 1.96 33.69 22.03
N LEU A 474 1.06 33.73 21.05
CA LEU A 474 0.57 34.96 20.43
C LEU A 474 -0.22 35.83 21.42
N GLU A 475 -1.11 35.22 22.20
CA GLU A 475 -1.85 35.92 23.27
C GLU A 475 -0.89 36.56 24.27
N ARG A 476 0.19 35.84 24.63
CA ARG A 476 1.20 36.32 25.58
C ARG A 476 2.05 37.42 25.02
N TRP A 477 2.49 37.29 23.78
CA TRP A 477 3.21 38.36 23.10
C TRP A 477 2.35 39.62 23.03
N HIS A 478 1.12 39.50 22.55
CA HIS A 478 0.18 40.62 22.42
C HIS A 478 -0.13 41.29 23.76
N THR A 479 -0.36 40.51 24.83
CA THR A 479 -0.66 41.08 26.16
C THR A 479 0.54 41.75 26.81
N ILE A 480 1.76 41.27 26.56
CA ILE A 480 2.99 41.87 27.11
C ILE A 480 3.36 43.14 26.35
N THR A 481 3.27 43.15 25.02
CA THR A 481 3.61 44.34 24.21
C THR A 481 2.58 45.44 24.31
N ASN A 482 1.28 45.10 24.34
CA ASN A 482 0.19 46.08 24.40
C ASN A 482 -0.29 46.40 25.82
N ALA A 483 0.44 45.98 26.86
CA ALA A 483 0.14 46.24 28.27
C ALA A 483 -0.01 47.73 28.64
N MET A 484 0.43 48.65 27.77
CA MET A 484 0.37 50.11 27.95
C MET A 484 -0.89 50.77 27.36
N GLN A 485 -1.76 50.05 26.64
CA GLN A 485 -3.03 50.55 26.10
C GLN A 485 -4.21 49.74 26.66
N VAL A 486 -4.89 50.29 27.67
CA VAL A 486 -5.98 49.65 28.45
C VAL A 486 -7.18 49.19 27.58
N GLU A 487 -7.32 49.68 26.35
CA GLU A 487 -8.49 49.43 25.48
C GLU A 487 -8.36 48.25 24.48
N ARG A 488 -7.22 47.55 24.41
CA ARG A 488 -6.99 46.48 23.40
C ARG A 488 -6.68 45.09 23.98
N HIS A 489 -7.29 44.69 25.09
CA HIS A 489 -7.15 43.31 25.56
C HIS A 489 -7.96 42.33 24.69
N LEU A 490 -7.36 41.19 24.36
CA LEU A 490 -8.01 40.12 23.61
C LEU A 490 -9.21 39.61 24.42
N VAL A 491 -10.42 39.80 23.89
CA VAL A 491 -11.65 39.44 24.60
C VAL A 491 -11.92 37.95 24.40
N LEU A 492 -12.56 37.31 25.39
CA LEU A 492 -12.90 35.88 25.33
C LEU A 492 -13.65 35.49 24.05
N MET A 493 -14.53 36.35 23.53
CA MET A 493 -15.22 36.10 22.26
C MET A 493 -14.28 36.03 21.05
N GLN A 494 -13.27 36.91 20.99
CA GLN A 494 -12.26 36.87 19.92
C GLN A 494 -11.41 35.60 20.02
N ALA A 495 -11.00 35.23 21.24
CA ALA A 495 -10.27 33.99 21.48
C ALA A 495 -11.09 32.76 21.11
N ALA A 496 -12.39 32.73 21.43
CA ALA A 496 -13.30 31.66 21.04
C ALA A 496 -13.46 31.57 19.51
N GLY A 497 -13.52 32.70 18.81
CA GLY A 497 -13.52 32.74 17.36
C GLY A 497 -12.25 32.14 16.74
N ILE A 498 -11.07 32.55 17.23
CA ILE A 498 -9.77 32.00 16.80
C ILE A 498 -9.72 30.49 17.02
N MET A 499 -10.08 30.03 18.22
CA MET A 499 -10.11 28.60 18.54
C MET A 499 -11.11 27.84 17.66
N SER A 500 -12.28 28.39 17.37
CA SER A 500 -13.27 27.74 16.50
C SER A 500 -12.71 27.49 15.10
N VAL A 501 -11.95 28.43 14.54
CA VAL A 501 -11.26 28.26 13.25
C VAL A 501 -10.20 27.15 13.34
N GLY A 502 -9.38 27.17 14.39
CA GLY A 502 -8.38 26.12 14.63
C GLY A 502 -9.00 24.72 14.72
N TRP A 503 -10.11 24.58 15.44
CA TRP A 503 -10.86 23.32 15.54
C TRP A 503 -11.34 22.82 14.19
N LEU A 504 -11.92 23.68 13.35
CA LEU A 504 -12.37 23.29 12.01
C LEU A 504 -11.21 22.82 11.13
N ILE A 505 -10.06 23.50 11.19
CA ILE A 505 -8.86 23.13 10.44
C ILE A 505 -8.33 21.77 10.93
N CYS A 506 -8.16 21.58 12.24
CA CYS A 506 -7.64 20.33 12.81
C CYS A 506 -8.60 19.15 12.56
N LEU A 507 -9.91 19.38 12.64
CA LEU A 507 -10.92 18.38 12.33
C LEU A 507 -10.90 18.00 10.84
N GLY A 508 -10.74 18.99 9.95
CA GLY A 508 -10.51 18.73 8.52
C GLY A 508 -9.26 17.88 8.30
N MET A 509 -8.13 18.22 8.91
CA MET A 509 -6.87 17.46 8.79
C MET A 509 -6.99 16.01 9.29
N GLY A 510 -7.71 15.77 10.39
CA GLY A 510 -7.97 14.40 10.88
C GLY A 510 -8.95 13.59 10.01
N ILE A 511 -9.91 14.24 9.35
CA ILE A 511 -10.92 13.56 8.51
C ILE A 511 -10.40 13.25 7.10
N LEU A 512 -9.48 14.07 6.56
CA LEU A 512 -8.96 13.91 5.19
C LEU A 512 -8.44 12.48 4.89
N PRO A 513 -7.64 11.82 5.77
CA PRO A 513 -7.23 10.43 5.54
C PRO A 513 -8.37 9.41 5.65
N LEU A 514 -9.48 9.73 6.32
CA LEU A 514 -10.65 8.84 6.40
C LEU A 514 -11.48 8.84 5.11
N ILE A 515 -11.48 9.95 4.36
CA ILE A 515 -12.19 10.08 3.08
C ILE A 515 -11.35 9.65 1.87
N GLY A 516 -10.12 9.17 2.09
CA GLY A 516 -9.27 8.59 1.04
C GLY A 516 -8.26 9.56 0.40
N VAL A 517 -7.98 10.72 1.00
CA VAL A 517 -6.89 11.62 0.57
C VAL A 517 -5.53 11.05 0.97
N SER A 518 -5.46 10.42 2.14
CA SER A 518 -4.31 9.67 2.64
C SER A 518 -4.83 8.39 3.31
N SER A 519 -3.96 7.62 3.96
CA SER A 519 -4.37 6.40 4.66
C SER A 519 -3.69 6.24 6.02
N TYR A 520 -4.50 5.98 7.05
CA TYR A 520 -4.01 5.55 8.37
C TYR A 520 -3.65 4.06 8.42
N THR A 521 -4.04 3.27 7.42
CA THR A 521 -3.89 1.80 7.48
C THR A 521 -2.51 1.30 7.08
N LYS A 522 -1.63 2.21 6.61
CA LYS A 522 -0.32 1.86 6.04
C LYS A 522 0.75 1.57 7.09
N VAL A 523 0.61 2.13 8.28
CA VAL A 523 1.58 2.03 9.37
C VAL A 523 0.94 1.38 10.59
N SER A 524 1.68 0.53 11.31
CA SER A 524 1.20 -0.17 12.52
C SER A 524 0.64 0.75 13.62
N MET A 525 1.23 1.95 13.78
CA MET A 525 0.80 2.99 14.73
C MET A 525 -0.30 3.91 14.19
N CYS A 526 -0.85 3.61 13.02
CA CYS A 526 -1.99 4.33 12.43
C CYS A 526 -1.73 5.81 12.11
N LEU A 527 -0.48 6.16 11.79
CA LEU A 527 -0.10 7.49 11.35
C LEU A 527 -0.25 7.63 9.82
N PRO A 528 -0.61 8.81 9.30
CA PRO A 528 -0.81 9.03 7.87
C PRO A 528 0.54 9.15 7.18
N MET A 529 1.20 8.03 6.89
CA MET A 529 2.51 7.97 6.22
C MET A 529 2.41 7.29 4.85
N ASP A 530 1.32 7.54 4.12
CA ASP A 530 1.14 7.02 2.75
C ASP A 530 1.90 7.86 1.72
N ILE A 531 2.88 7.23 1.06
CA ILE A 531 3.73 7.83 0.01
C ILE A 531 3.48 7.22 -1.38
N ASP A 532 2.48 6.34 -1.53
CA ASP A 532 2.23 5.64 -2.79
C ASP A 532 1.60 6.57 -3.82
N THR A 533 0.79 7.53 -3.38
CA THR A 533 0.10 8.48 -4.25
C THR A 533 0.64 9.91 -4.07
N PRO A 534 0.76 10.70 -5.14
CA PRO A 534 1.27 12.08 -5.05
C PRO A 534 0.36 12.96 -4.18
N LEU A 535 -0.94 12.66 -4.14
CA LEU A 535 -1.92 13.38 -3.34
C LEU A 535 -1.74 13.09 -1.83
N ALA A 536 -1.51 11.84 -1.45
CA ALA A 536 -1.19 11.48 -0.06
C ALA A 536 0.17 12.04 0.38
N GLN A 537 1.19 12.00 -0.49
CA GLN A 537 2.50 12.57 -0.22
C GLN A 537 2.42 14.10 0.00
N ALA A 538 1.65 14.81 -0.84
CA ALA A 538 1.44 16.25 -0.68
C ALA A 538 0.75 16.59 0.66
N PHE A 539 -0.24 15.81 1.07
CA PHE A 539 -0.92 15.99 2.36
C PHE A 539 0.05 15.90 3.55
N ILE A 540 0.93 14.90 3.57
CA ILE A 540 1.94 14.73 4.62
C ILE A 540 2.89 15.92 4.67
N ILE A 541 3.39 16.35 3.50
CA ILE A 541 4.30 17.50 3.39
C ILE A 541 3.61 18.78 3.92
N ILE A 542 2.34 19.00 3.59
CA ILE A 542 1.58 20.16 4.08
C ILE A 542 1.48 20.14 5.60
N ILE A 543 1.13 19.01 6.21
CA ILE A 543 1.08 18.87 7.68
C ILE A 543 2.43 19.19 8.32
N LEU A 544 3.51 18.63 7.77
CA LEU A 544 4.87 18.86 8.29
C LEU A 544 5.27 20.34 8.15
N LEU A 545 4.95 20.98 7.03
CA LEU A 545 5.21 22.41 6.82
C LEU A 545 4.40 23.31 7.74
N LEU A 546 3.13 22.97 8.02
CA LEU A 546 2.30 23.70 8.99
C LEU A 546 2.91 23.63 10.39
N ASN A 547 3.37 22.45 10.82
CA ASN A 547 4.05 22.28 12.10
C ASN A 547 5.36 23.09 12.20
N VAL A 548 6.18 23.07 11.15
CA VAL A 548 7.39 23.91 11.08
C VAL A 548 7.03 25.40 11.08
N GLY A 549 5.99 25.81 10.36
CA GLY A 549 5.51 27.19 10.33
C GLY A 549 5.02 27.67 11.70
N ALA A 550 4.25 26.85 12.40
CA ALA A 550 3.81 27.12 13.77
C ALA A 550 5.00 27.33 14.72
N PHE A 551 6.03 26.49 14.61
CA PHE A 551 7.25 26.64 15.37
C PHE A 551 7.97 27.96 15.09
N ILE A 552 8.10 28.36 13.82
CA ILE A 552 8.72 29.65 13.44
C ILE A 552 7.94 30.82 14.06
N VAL A 553 6.60 30.80 14.01
CA VAL A 553 5.75 31.83 14.63
C VAL A 553 6.02 31.94 16.12
N VAL A 554 6.06 30.80 16.83
CA VAL A 554 6.36 30.74 18.26
C VAL A 554 7.73 31.33 18.57
N CYS A 555 8.77 30.95 17.81
CA CYS A 555 10.13 31.49 17.97
C CYS A 555 10.17 33.01 17.78
N VAL A 556 9.58 33.53 16.71
CA VAL A 556 9.53 34.97 16.42
C VAL A 556 8.82 35.70 17.56
N CYS A 557 7.66 35.21 18.00
CA CYS A 557 6.91 35.80 19.11
C CYS A 557 7.76 35.87 20.38
N TYR A 558 8.52 34.82 20.68
CA TYR A 558 9.37 34.79 21.87
C TYR A 558 10.55 35.77 21.78
N VAL A 559 11.21 35.87 20.62
CA VAL A 559 12.25 36.87 20.39
C VAL A 559 11.68 38.28 20.59
N LEU A 560 10.49 38.57 20.06
CA LEU A 560 9.82 39.85 20.25
C LEU A 560 9.46 40.12 21.72
N ILE A 561 9.00 39.12 22.47
CA ILE A 561 8.79 39.22 23.93
C ILE A 561 10.10 39.56 24.62
N HIS A 562 11.20 38.88 24.28
CA HIS A 562 12.49 39.11 24.93
C HIS A 562 13.02 40.52 24.65
N LEU A 563 12.88 41.01 23.42
CA LEU A 563 13.23 42.38 23.05
C LEU A 563 12.37 43.40 23.79
N ALA A 564 11.04 43.19 23.86
CA ALA A 564 10.13 44.07 24.58
C ALA A 564 10.46 44.15 26.08
N VAL A 565 10.86 43.03 26.68
CA VAL A 565 11.26 42.95 28.11
C VAL A 565 12.62 43.60 28.39
N LYS A 566 13.51 43.69 27.40
CA LYS A 566 14.86 44.27 27.53
C LYS A 566 14.89 45.79 27.27
N ASN A 567 13.84 46.35 26.68
CA ASN A 567 13.72 47.79 26.44
C ASN A 567 13.61 48.57 27.78
N PRO A 568 14.48 49.58 28.01
CA PRO A 568 14.52 50.34 29.26
C PRO A 568 13.38 51.38 29.43
N ASP A 569 12.69 51.76 28.35
CA ASP A 569 11.61 52.77 28.36
C ASP A 569 10.25 52.24 28.84
N LEU A 570 10.12 50.92 29.08
CA LEU A 570 8.93 50.29 29.63
C LEU A 570 9.12 49.99 31.13
N PRO A 571 8.13 50.28 32.00
CA PRO A 571 8.26 50.03 33.43
C PRO A 571 8.54 48.54 33.71
N ARG A 572 9.73 48.25 34.22
CA ARG A 572 10.28 46.91 34.39
C ARG A 572 9.55 46.13 35.50
N ARG A 573 8.49 45.40 35.15
CA ARG A 573 7.84 44.45 36.07
C ARG A 573 8.64 43.13 36.10
N SER A 574 9.42 42.93 37.16
CA SER A 574 10.19 41.70 37.42
C SER A 574 9.37 40.41 37.57
N ALA A 575 8.03 40.54 37.62
CA ALA A 575 7.09 39.42 37.57
C ALA A 575 6.91 38.91 36.13
N ASP A 576 6.88 39.80 35.13
CA ASP A 576 6.60 39.46 33.73
C ASP A 576 7.82 38.79 33.06
N THR A 577 9.04 39.18 33.44
CA THR A 577 10.29 38.49 33.03
C THR A 577 10.33 37.04 33.53
N ARG A 578 9.94 36.81 34.79
CA ARG A 578 9.86 35.47 35.40
C ARG A 578 8.74 34.64 34.79
N ILE A 579 7.67 35.25 34.27
CA ILE A 579 6.58 34.56 33.58
C ILE A 579 7.03 34.19 32.16
N ALA A 580 7.65 35.10 31.41
CA ALA A 580 8.17 34.83 30.06
C ALA A 580 9.20 33.68 30.04
N GLN A 581 10.12 33.65 31.01
CA GLN A 581 11.12 32.58 31.14
C GLN A 581 10.48 31.19 31.41
N ARG A 582 9.30 31.15 32.04
CA ARG A 582 8.55 29.91 32.29
C ARG A 582 7.79 29.41 31.06
N MET A 583 7.35 30.33 30.21
CA MET A 583 6.72 29.99 28.93
C MET A 583 7.75 29.53 27.88
N ALA A 584 8.98 30.05 27.97
CA ALA A 584 10.11 29.60 27.17
C ALA A 584 10.45 28.11 27.37
N VAL A 585 10.36 27.63 28.62
CA VAL A 585 10.60 26.20 28.94
C VAL A 585 9.57 25.31 28.26
N LEU A 586 8.29 25.71 28.26
CA LEU A 586 7.21 24.96 27.63
C LEU A 586 7.38 24.87 26.10
N ILE A 587 7.86 25.96 25.47
CA ILE A 587 8.17 26.02 24.04
C ILE A 587 9.40 25.18 23.68
N PHE A 588 10.45 25.24 24.49
CA PHE A 588 11.69 24.51 24.22
C PHE A 588 11.51 23.00 24.42
N THR A 589 10.69 22.57 25.38
CA THR A 589 10.31 21.17 25.54
C THR A 589 9.51 20.65 24.36
N ASP A 590 8.59 21.45 23.83
CA ASP A 590 7.80 21.12 22.63
C ASP A 590 8.70 20.98 21.38
N PHE A 591 9.62 21.93 21.16
CA PHE A 591 10.60 21.89 20.07
C PHE A 591 11.48 20.64 20.13
N LEU A 592 12.06 20.33 21.29
CA LEU A 592 12.93 19.16 21.44
C LEU A 592 12.19 17.84 21.16
N CYS A 593 10.87 17.80 21.37
CA CYS A 593 10.05 16.63 21.08
C CYS A 593 9.63 16.56 19.59
N MET A 594 9.32 17.70 18.97
CA MET A 594 8.77 17.77 17.61
C MET A 594 9.83 17.87 16.49
N ALA A 595 11.01 18.42 16.78
CA ALA A 595 12.06 18.63 15.79
C ALA A 595 12.65 17.32 15.21
N PRO A 596 12.96 16.28 16.03
CA PRO A 596 13.45 15.01 15.49
C PRO A 596 12.40 14.35 14.59
N ILE A 597 11.13 14.37 15.00
CA ILE A 597 10.01 13.76 14.27
C ILE A 597 9.83 14.42 12.90
N SER A 598 9.82 15.76 12.88
CA SER A 598 9.67 16.54 11.65
C SER A 598 10.85 16.31 10.70
N PHE A 599 12.08 16.27 11.21
CA PHE A 599 13.28 16.01 10.40
C PHE A 599 13.22 14.64 9.70
N PHE A 600 12.94 13.57 10.44
CA PHE A 600 12.88 12.22 9.86
C PHE A 600 11.67 12.00 8.98
N ALA A 601 10.51 12.59 9.31
CA ALA A 601 9.33 12.52 8.46
C ALA A 601 9.57 13.20 7.10
N ILE A 602 10.29 14.33 7.08
CA ILE A 602 10.70 15.01 5.85
C ILE A 602 11.68 14.15 5.04
N SER A 603 12.72 13.59 5.67
CA SER A 603 13.68 12.72 4.98
C SER A 603 13.02 11.48 4.36
N ALA A 604 12.06 10.88 5.08
CA ALA A 604 11.25 9.77 4.56
C ALA A 604 10.35 10.21 3.39
N ALA A 605 9.73 11.39 3.46
CA ALA A 605 8.90 11.93 2.38
C ALA A 605 9.68 12.18 1.08
N PHE A 606 10.98 12.45 1.17
CA PHE A 606 11.89 12.59 0.02
C PHE A 606 12.50 11.25 -0.47
N LYS A 607 12.06 10.10 0.08
CA LYS A 607 12.57 8.76 -0.25
C LYS A 607 14.05 8.52 0.11
N PHE A 608 14.59 9.29 1.06
CA PHE A 608 15.95 9.10 1.61
C PHE A 608 15.88 8.85 3.13
N PRO A 609 15.51 7.64 3.60
CA PRO A 609 15.45 7.35 5.02
C PRO A 609 16.86 7.36 5.64
N LEU A 610 17.17 8.38 6.44
CA LEU A 610 18.49 8.56 7.09
C LEU A 610 18.68 7.77 8.39
N ILE A 611 17.66 7.05 8.87
CA ILE A 611 17.71 6.23 10.08
C ILE A 611 17.32 4.78 9.76
N THR A 612 18.01 3.83 10.39
CA THR A 612 17.63 2.42 10.34
C THR A 612 16.27 2.19 10.99
N VAL A 613 15.50 1.27 10.40
CA VAL A 613 14.11 0.98 10.74
C VAL A 613 13.85 0.91 12.24
N THR A 614 14.71 0.20 12.95
CA THR A 614 14.57 -0.10 14.38
C THR A 614 14.64 1.14 15.28
N ASN A 615 15.43 2.16 14.91
CA ASN A 615 15.64 3.35 15.75
C ASN A 615 14.54 4.41 15.59
N SER A 616 13.81 4.40 14.47
CA SER A 616 12.69 5.30 14.23
C SER A 616 11.52 5.08 15.21
N LYS A 617 11.35 3.84 15.69
CA LYS A 617 10.32 3.47 16.68
C LYS A 617 10.50 4.23 18.00
N ILE A 618 11.74 4.46 18.43
CA ILE A 618 12.03 5.19 19.68
C ILE A 618 11.51 6.63 19.57
N LEU A 619 11.63 7.27 18.41
CA LEU A 619 11.16 8.64 18.19
C LEU A 619 9.63 8.74 18.23
N LEU A 620 8.93 7.81 17.57
CA LEU A 620 7.47 7.80 17.52
C LEU A 620 6.81 7.33 18.83
N VAL A 621 7.46 6.42 19.55
CA VAL A 621 6.89 5.83 20.77
C VAL A 621 7.26 6.62 22.03
N LEU A 622 8.46 7.20 22.07
CA LEU A 622 8.96 7.90 23.26
C LEU A 622 8.82 9.42 23.11
N PHE A 623 9.32 10.01 22.03
CA PHE A 623 9.41 11.47 21.91
C PHE A 623 8.09 12.13 21.52
N PHE A 624 7.31 11.52 20.63
CA PHE A 624 6.00 12.04 20.22
C PHE A 624 5.04 12.23 21.42
N PRO A 625 4.93 11.29 22.38
CA PRO A 625 4.06 11.45 23.55
C PRO A 625 4.56 12.36 24.67
N ILE A 626 5.87 12.60 24.77
CA ILE A 626 6.47 13.29 25.94
C ILE A 626 5.91 14.71 26.08
N ASN A 627 5.63 15.37 24.97
CA ASN A 627 5.10 16.72 24.96
C ASN A 627 3.75 16.82 25.71
N SER A 628 2.79 15.96 25.35
CA SER A 628 1.47 15.90 25.99
C SER A 628 1.52 15.44 27.45
N CYS A 629 2.54 14.69 27.84
CA CYS A 629 2.77 14.30 29.23
C CYS A 629 3.35 15.45 30.07
N ALA A 630 4.25 16.27 29.52
CA ALA A 630 4.93 17.33 30.26
C ALA A 630 4.01 18.52 30.58
N ASN A 631 3.07 18.85 29.69
CA ASN A 631 2.21 20.04 29.77
C ASN A 631 1.49 20.22 31.13
N PRO A 632 0.78 19.21 31.68
CA PRO A 632 0.16 19.30 33.01
C PRO A 632 1.13 19.67 34.15
N PHE A 633 2.34 19.11 34.13
CA PHE A 633 3.36 19.38 35.16
C PHE A 633 3.90 20.80 35.05
N LEU A 634 4.10 21.28 33.82
CA LEU A 634 4.52 22.65 33.57
C LEU A 634 3.48 23.64 34.12
N TYR A 635 2.18 23.39 33.96
CA TYR A 635 1.13 24.23 34.57
C TYR A 635 1.11 24.16 36.10
N ALA A 636 1.26 22.95 36.66
CA ALA A 636 1.29 22.76 38.11
C ALA A 636 2.48 23.48 38.76
N ILE A 637 3.65 23.47 38.13
CA ILE A 637 4.87 24.09 38.66
C ILE A 637 4.83 25.61 38.48
N PHE A 638 4.38 26.10 37.32
CA PHE A 638 4.55 27.51 36.94
C PHE A 638 3.35 28.41 37.25
N THR A 639 2.15 27.86 37.45
CA THR A 639 0.92 28.65 37.65
C THR A 639 0.45 28.61 39.12
N LYS A 640 0.80 29.65 39.89
CA LYS A 640 0.39 29.78 41.31
C LYS A 640 -1.13 29.70 41.51
N ALA A 641 -1.91 30.28 40.60
CA ALA A 641 -3.37 30.24 40.66
C ALA A 641 -3.93 28.82 40.49
N PHE A 642 -3.35 28.03 39.58
CA PHE A 642 -3.72 26.64 39.36
C PHE A 642 -3.42 25.79 40.61
N ARG A 643 -2.24 25.95 41.21
CA ARG A 643 -1.92 25.24 42.47
C ARG A 643 -2.94 25.53 43.56
N LYS A 644 -3.32 26.80 43.74
CA LYS A 644 -4.33 27.19 44.76
C LYS A 644 -5.67 26.51 44.52
N ASP A 645 -6.13 26.47 43.28
CA ASP A 645 -7.39 25.84 42.90
C ASP A 645 -7.32 24.31 43.04
N ALA A 646 -6.19 23.68 42.67
CA ALA A 646 -5.94 22.26 42.86
C ALA A 646 -5.92 21.86 44.35
N TYR A 647 -5.24 22.64 45.21
CA TYR A 647 -5.26 22.41 46.67
C TYR A 647 -6.67 22.52 47.24
N LYS A 648 -7.49 23.47 46.76
CA LYS A 648 -8.88 23.63 47.19
C LYS A 648 -9.74 22.44 46.75
N LEU A 649 -9.51 21.90 45.55
CA LEU A 649 -10.19 20.68 45.10
C LEU A 649 -9.77 19.47 45.94
N MET A 650 -8.47 19.29 46.18
CA MET A 650 -7.95 18.20 47.03
C MET A 650 -8.43 18.28 48.48
N SER A 651 -8.61 19.48 49.04
CA SER A 651 -9.21 19.64 50.37
C SER A 651 -10.70 19.28 50.39
N THR A 652 -11.41 19.48 49.26
CA THR A 652 -12.84 19.15 49.11
C THR A 652 -13.08 17.66 48.90
N ILE A 653 -12.15 16.98 48.20
CA ILE A 653 -12.16 15.51 47.98
C ILE A 653 -11.63 14.75 49.22
N GLY A 654 -11.15 15.47 50.24
CA GLY A 654 -10.76 14.88 51.53
C GLY A 654 -9.32 14.39 51.64
N CYS A 655 -8.48 14.58 50.62
CA CYS A 655 -7.07 14.13 50.61
C CYS A 655 -6.10 15.03 51.40
N CYS A 656 -6.50 16.23 51.81
CA CYS A 656 -5.66 17.16 52.58
C CYS A 656 -6.47 17.82 53.71
N LYS A 657 -6.59 17.14 54.85
CA LYS A 657 -7.25 17.69 56.04
C LYS A 657 -6.35 18.52 56.97
N ASN A 658 -5.04 18.61 56.76
CA ASN A 658 -4.16 19.37 57.67
C ASN A 658 -3.01 20.08 56.94
N LYS A 659 -3.17 21.38 56.68
CA LYS A 659 -2.14 22.43 56.84
C LYS A 659 -2.72 23.79 56.43
N THR A 660 -3.43 24.41 57.37
CA THR A 660 -3.60 25.87 57.43
C THR A 660 -2.23 26.50 57.67
N LEU A 661 -1.55 26.98 56.63
CA LEU A 661 -0.45 27.94 56.77
C LEU A 661 -0.88 29.30 56.22
N LYS A 662 -0.87 30.28 57.12
CA LYS A 662 -1.14 31.72 56.98
C LYS A 662 -0.73 32.29 55.61
N CYS A 663 -1.65 32.98 54.94
CA CYS A 663 -1.33 34.05 53.99
C CYS A 663 -1.54 35.41 54.69
N PRO A 664 -0.59 36.37 54.58
CA PRO A 664 -0.77 37.70 55.14
C PRO A 664 -1.70 38.53 54.25
N TYR A 665 -2.75 39.09 54.82
CA TYR A 665 -3.63 40.06 54.16
C TYR A 665 -3.23 41.46 54.63
N ASN A 666 -2.66 42.26 53.73
CA ASN A 666 -2.60 43.72 53.88
C ASN A 666 -3.97 44.28 53.50
N SER A 667 -4.71 44.76 54.49
CA SER A 667 -5.84 45.67 54.30
C SER A 667 -5.41 47.08 54.69
N ALA A 668 -4.99 47.85 53.70
CA ALA A 668 -5.00 49.31 53.76
C ALA A 668 -5.87 49.81 52.60
N VAL A 669 -6.72 50.79 52.92
CA VAL A 669 -7.52 51.62 52.00
C VAL A 669 -8.85 51.03 51.53
N THR A 670 -9.87 51.21 52.36
CA THR A 670 -11.18 51.68 51.88
C THR A 670 -11.43 53.05 52.51
N GLY A 671 -11.18 54.11 51.74
CA GLY A 671 -11.74 55.42 51.99
C GLY A 671 -13.10 55.50 51.32
N SER A 672 -14.11 55.88 52.10
CA SER A 672 -15.16 56.86 51.78
C SER A 672 -16.43 56.47 52.53
N ASP A 673 -16.59 57.05 53.72
CA ASP A 673 -17.93 57.33 54.24
C ASP A 673 -17.97 58.79 54.68
N ARG A 674 -19.15 59.35 54.43
CA ARG A 674 -19.49 60.77 54.36
C ARG A 674 -19.27 61.53 55.67
N LEU A 675 -18.83 62.78 55.47
CA LEU A 675 -19.29 64.00 56.14
C LEU A 675 -20.54 63.84 57.02
N MET A 676 -20.44 64.10 58.34
CA MET A 676 -21.25 65.11 59.07
C MET A 676 -21.00 65.10 60.59
N ILE A 677 -20.67 66.30 61.09
CA ILE A 677 -21.15 66.95 62.33
C ILE A 677 -20.36 66.75 63.65
N VAL A 678 -19.91 67.92 64.13
CA VAL A 678 -19.26 68.40 65.37
C VAL A 678 -17.81 68.00 65.63
#